data_AF-A0A5B6Z0L7-F1
#
_entry.id   AF-A0A5B6Z0L7-F1
#
_cell.length_a   1.000
_cell.length_b   1.000
_cell.length_c   1.000
_cell.angle_alpha   90.00
_cell.angle_beta   90.00
_cell.angle_gamma   90.00
#
_symmetry.space_group_name_H-M   'P 1'
#
loop_
_entity.id
_entity.type
_entity.pdbx_description
1 polymer ?
#
loop_
_entity_poly.entity_id
_entity_poly.type
_entity_poly.pdbx_seq_one_letter_code
_entity_poly.pdbx_strand_id
1 'polypeptide(L)'
;MALGKYSRIDGRKSSSSYCSTVTLVMFVALCLVGVWMMTSSSVVPVQNVDVSSQENRNEVKEQVNEINGSNEINSKQFEDNPGDLPEDATKGDNDVSLAQDESNSKSQENSNVPEKRTDSAIEENQEEKPEKQPIKESIEEENKSEDATKTETENGRKTEDGELKTKDKDSEAGETKMDSGESNSGGQGDPEEVSNENQTDLNEGEKKSEENSGETKGGDKGEGQIEEKVEENQDKESKQSSGEKEDGQTKDQVPNEVFPSGAQLELLNETTTQNGAWSTQAAESKNENKAQKFSEPDQQLGYSWKLCNVTAGPDYIPCLDNLQAIRSLRTTKHYEHRERHCPEEPPTCLVPLPEGYQRPIEWPISREKIWYHNVPHTKLAKIKGHQNWVKVSGDYLTFPGGGTQFKHGALYYIDFIQQFVPDIAWGKHSRVILDVGCGVASFGGYLFERDVLTMSFAPKDEHEAQVQFALERGIPAISAVMGTKRLPFPGRVFDVVHCARCRVPWHIEGGKLLLELNRVLRPGGFFVWSATPVYQKLPEDVEIWEAMKKLTKLLCWELVSISKDRVNGVGVAVYQKPASNECYEKRSQNEPPLCQESDDPNAAWNVPLQACMHKVPVDASERGSQWPEQWPARLEKPPYWLLSSQVGVYGKAAPEDFTADYEHWQHVVTKSYLDGMGINWSAVRNAMDMKSIYGGFAAALRDLNVWVMNVVSIDGPDTLPIIYERGLFGIYHDWCESFSTYPRSYDLLHADHLFSKIKKKCNLVAVVAEVDRILRPEGKLIVRDKVETIGELESMLKAMHWEVRMTYSKDQEGLLCVQKTMWRSKELETITYAIA
;
A
#
# COMPACT_ATOMS: atom_id res chain seq x y z
N MET A 1 -63.25 -28.01 -22.44
CA MET A 1 -64.27 -28.52 -23.38
C MET A 1 -64.39 -27.56 -24.57
N ALA A 2 -65.11 -27.92 -25.63
CA ALA A 2 -64.95 -27.35 -26.97
C ALA A 2 -65.85 -26.14 -27.31
N LEU A 3 -65.43 -25.37 -28.34
CA LEU A 3 -66.19 -24.36 -29.13
C LEU A 3 -66.60 -23.08 -28.35
N GLY A 4 -66.77 -21.90 -28.96
CA GLY A 4 -66.68 -21.36 -30.34
C GLY A 4 -67.05 -19.85 -30.29
N LYS A 5 -67.28 -19.03 -31.33
CA LYS A 5 -67.22 -19.09 -32.81
C LYS A 5 -67.50 -17.64 -33.34
N TYR A 6 -66.72 -17.10 -34.30
CA TYR A 6 -67.16 -16.11 -35.34
C TYR A 6 -67.66 -14.70 -34.86
N SER A 7 -67.67 -13.59 -35.62
CA SER A 7 -67.06 -13.22 -36.94
C SER A 7 -67.20 -11.74 -37.36
N ARG A 8 -66.17 -11.23 -38.08
CA ARG A 8 -66.21 -10.38 -39.32
C ARG A 8 -66.76 -8.93 -39.38
N ILE A 9 -66.26 -8.21 -40.41
CA ILE A 9 -66.82 -7.01 -41.14
C ILE A 9 -66.75 -5.68 -40.36
N ASP A 10 -66.41 -4.51 -40.92
CA ASP A 10 -65.58 -4.09 -42.09
C ASP A 10 -65.24 -2.58 -41.90
N GLY A 11 -64.15 -2.05 -42.47
CA GLY A 11 -63.88 -0.59 -42.39
C GLY A 11 -62.61 -0.12 -43.11
N ARG A 12 -62.74 0.72 -44.16
CA ARG A 12 -61.68 0.99 -45.16
C ARG A 12 -61.42 2.49 -45.34
N LYS A 13 -60.13 2.91 -45.37
CA LYS A 13 -59.49 4.05 -46.14
C LYS A 13 -58.66 5.14 -45.37
N SER A 14 -57.33 4.94 -45.38
CA SER A 14 -56.29 5.77 -46.05
C SER A 14 -56.13 7.31 -45.91
N SER A 15 -54.85 7.72 -45.81
CA SER A 15 -54.22 9.06 -46.05
C SER A 15 -54.30 10.09 -44.89
N SER A 16 -53.38 11.07 -44.75
CA SER A 16 -52.26 11.50 -45.64
C SER A 16 -50.97 11.89 -44.87
N SER A 17 -49.82 11.92 -45.57
CA SER A 17 -48.53 12.39 -45.05
C SER A 17 -48.39 13.92 -45.17
N TYR A 18 -47.78 14.56 -44.16
CA TYR A 18 -47.35 15.97 -44.19
C TYR A 18 -46.13 16.33 -43.30
N CYS A 19 -45.66 15.43 -42.41
CA CYS A 19 -44.71 15.80 -41.34
C CYS A 19 -43.21 15.74 -41.73
N SER A 20 -42.86 15.11 -42.86
CA SER A 20 -41.47 14.71 -43.17
C SER A 20 -40.58 15.82 -43.77
N THR A 21 -41.17 16.85 -44.40
CA THR A 21 -40.40 17.89 -45.11
C THR A 21 -39.83 18.99 -44.22
N VAL A 22 -40.43 19.25 -43.05
CA VAL A 22 -39.98 20.34 -42.15
C VAL A 22 -38.70 19.96 -41.40
N THR A 23 -38.60 18.71 -40.93
CA THR A 23 -37.41 18.19 -40.23
C THR A 23 -36.18 18.14 -41.13
N LEU A 24 -36.34 17.75 -42.40
CA LEU A 24 -35.22 17.67 -43.35
C LEU A 24 -34.59 19.05 -43.62
N VAL A 25 -35.41 20.10 -43.77
CA VAL A 25 -34.95 21.48 -44.00
C VAL A 25 -34.21 22.03 -42.78
N MET A 26 -34.70 21.76 -41.56
CA MET A 26 -34.04 22.16 -40.31
C MET A 26 -32.64 21.52 -40.17
N PHE A 27 -32.50 20.25 -40.54
CA PHE A 27 -31.21 19.54 -40.46
C PHE A 27 -30.18 20.14 -41.43
N VAL A 28 -30.56 20.37 -42.69
CA VAL A 28 -29.68 20.98 -43.70
C VAL A 28 -29.25 22.40 -43.30
N ALA A 29 -30.15 23.20 -42.72
CA ALA A 29 -29.84 24.54 -42.23
C ALA A 29 -28.77 24.52 -41.11
N LEU A 30 -28.87 23.60 -40.15
CA LEU A 30 -27.90 23.44 -39.07
C LEU A 30 -26.52 23.01 -39.60
N CYS A 31 -26.45 22.08 -40.55
CA CYS A 31 -25.20 21.67 -41.17
C CYS A 31 -24.49 22.83 -41.91
N LEU A 32 -25.25 23.68 -42.63
CA LEU A 32 -24.68 24.84 -43.32
C LEU A 32 -24.13 25.90 -42.35
N VAL A 33 -24.79 26.12 -41.21
CA VAL A 33 -24.26 27.01 -40.16
C VAL A 33 -22.95 26.46 -39.57
N GLY A 34 -22.84 25.15 -39.34
CA GLY A 34 -21.60 24.52 -38.88
C GLY A 34 -20.41 24.71 -39.84
N VAL A 35 -20.65 24.58 -41.15
CA VAL A 35 -19.62 24.83 -42.18
C VAL A 35 -19.24 26.32 -42.25
N TRP A 36 -20.20 27.23 -42.09
CA TRP A 36 -19.94 28.67 -42.09
C TRP A 36 -19.11 29.12 -40.87
N MET A 37 -19.38 28.57 -39.69
CA MET A 37 -18.58 28.78 -38.48
C MET A 37 -17.11 28.36 -38.69
N MET A 38 -16.87 27.19 -39.30
CA MET A 38 -15.51 26.66 -39.51
C MET A 38 -14.74 27.27 -40.69
N THR A 39 -15.37 28.13 -41.49
CA THR A 39 -14.73 28.80 -42.65
C THR A 39 -14.53 30.32 -42.45
N SER A 40 -15.00 30.87 -41.33
CA SER A 40 -14.99 32.32 -41.07
C SER A 40 -13.77 32.78 -40.26
N SER A 41 -12.61 32.87 -40.92
CA SER A 41 -11.38 33.46 -40.34
C SER A 41 -10.63 34.34 -41.35
N SER A 42 -10.88 35.66 -41.31
CA SER A 42 -10.05 36.67 -41.98
C SER A 42 -9.92 37.92 -41.08
N VAL A 43 -8.69 38.22 -40.65
CA VAL A 43 -7.83 39.32 -41.15
C VAL A 43 -8.31 40.73 -40.77
N VAL A 44 -7.53 41.39 -39.91
CA VAL A 44 -7.59 42.83 -39.60
C VAL A 44 -6.78 43.61 -40.66
N PRO A 45 -7.22 44.80 -41.12
CA PRO A 45 -6.67 45.42 -42.34
C PRO A 45 -5.31 46.11 -42.17
N VAL A 46 -4.57 46.17 -43.28
CA VAL A 46 -3.28 46.88 -43.44
C VAL A 46 -3.50 48.34 -43.86
N GLN A 47 -2.58 49.23 -43.49
CA GLN A 47 -2.45 50.58 -44.04
C GLN A 47 -1.04 50.78 -44.61
N ASN A 48 -0.94 51.36 -45.81
CA ASN A 48 0.31 51.55 -46.59
C ASN A 48 1.18 52.70 -46.00
N VAL A 49 2.44 53.02 -46.37
CA VAL A 49 3.34 52.74 -47.53
C VAL A 49 4.80 53.16 -47.10
N ASP A 50 5.98 53.01 -47.74
CA ASP A 50 6.51 52.49 -49.04
C ASP A 50 8.07 52.33 -48.98
N VAL A 51 8.71 51.99 -50.12
CA VAL A 51 10.07 52.40 -50.60
C VAL A 51 11.36 51.64 -50.16
N SER A 52 11.94 50.95 -51.17
CA SER A 52 13.39 50.67 -51.42
C SER A 52 14.20 49.68 -50.53
N SER A 53 15.25 48.98 -51.00
CA SER A 53 15.66 48.56 -52.36
C SER A 53 16.86 47.58 -52.34
N GLN A 54 16.96 46.68 -53.34
CA GLN A 54 18.16 46.05 -53.95
C GLN A 54 19.36 45.55 -53.10
N GLU A 55 19.73 44.28 -53.37
CA GLU A 55 21.13 43.77 -53.53
C GLU A 55 22.11 43.80 -52.32
N ASN A 56 23.19 42.99 -52.26
CA ASN A 56 23.76 42.06 -53.24
C ASN A 56 24.36 40.79 -52.60
N ARG A 57 24.72 39.81 -53.43
CA ARG A 57 25.51 38.60 -53.05
C ARG A 57 27.02 38.92 -53.08
N ASN A 58 27.84 38.16 -52.35
CA ASN A 58 29.18 37.74 -52.80
C ASN A 58 29.77 36.62 -51.92
N GLU A 59 30.45 35.66 -52.54
CA GLU A 59 31.32 34.65 -51.92
C GLU A 59 32.79 34.97 -52.23
N VAL A 60 33.73 34.58 -51.35
CA VAL A 60 35.15 34.37 -51.70
C VAL A 60 35.66 33.13 -50.94
N LYS A 61 36.55 32.34 -51.56
CA LYS A 61 37.18 31.12 -51.01
C LYS A 61 38.71 31.20 -51.10
N GLU A 62 39.40 30.52 -50.17
CA GLU A 62 40.63 29.70 -50.30
C GLU A 62 40.99 29.20 -48.88
N GLN A 63 41.26 27.91 -48.56
CA GLN A 63 42.41 27.04 -48.91
C GLN A 63 43.77 27.65 -48.52
N VAL A 64 44.78 26.98 -47.94
CA VAL A 64 45.29 25.57 -47.88
C VAL A 64 45.75 25.31 -46.40
N ASN A 65 45.86 24.12 -45.75
CA ASN A 65 46.41 22.80 -46.12
C ASN A 65 45.85 21.61 -45.28
N GLU A 66 46.35 20.39 -45.50
CA GLU A 66 46.09 19.15 -44.74
C GLU A 66 47.22 18.75 -43.74
N ILE A 67 46.94 17.80 -42.82
CA ILE A 67 47.66 16.51 -42.72
C ILE A 67 46.86 15.48 -41.87
N ASN A 68 46.73 14.27 -42.45
CA ASN A 68 46.14 12.98 -42.02
C ASN A 68 45.90 12.64 -40.53
N GLY A 69 44.79 11.91 -40.27
CA GLY A 69 44.52 11.14 -39.04
C GLY A 69 43.12 10.51 -38.98
N SER A 70 42.86 9.42 -39.73
CA SER A 70 41.51 8.92 -40.05
C SER A 70 40.94 7.83 -39.11
N ASN A 71 39.67 7.93 -38.72
CA ASN A 71 38.58 7.00 -39.14
C ASN A 71 37.23 7.29 -38.44
N GLU A 72 36.19 7.58 -39.22
CA GLU A 72 34.77 7.48 -38.84
C GLU A 72 34.08 6.40 -39.70
N ILE A 73 32.96 5.84 -39.22
CA ILE A 73 32.05 5.04 -40.06
C ILE A 73 30.58 5.47 -39.84
N ASN A 74 30.05 6.15 -40.86
CA ASN A 74 28.63 6.29 -41.22
C ASN A 74 27.57 6.43 -40.12
N SER A 75 27.09 7.66 -39.94
CA SER A 75 25.68 7.91 -39.65
C SER A 75 24.76 7.28 -40.70
N LYS A 76 23.64 6.68 -40.27
CA LYS A 76 22.45 6.51 -41.13
C LYS A 76 21.24 7.19 -40.50
N GLN A 77 20.73 8.15 -41.25
CA GLN A 77 19.46 8.83 -41.02
C GLN A 77 18.30 7.82 -41.16
N PHE A 78 17.29 7.96 -40.29
CA PHE A 78 15.94 7.41 -40.48
C PHE A 78 14.95 8.54 -40.23
N GLU A 79 13.80 8.47 -40.89
CA GLU A 79 12.91 9.61 -41.07
C GLU A 79 11.86 9.72 -39.95
N ASP A 80 11.63 10.94 -39.47
CA ASP A 80 10.54 11.24 -38.54
C ASP A 80 9.17 11.09 -39.24
N ASN A 81 8.19 10.58 -38.50
CA ASN A 81 6.78 10.69 -38.87
C ASN A 81 5.98 10.94 -37.57
N PRO A 82 5.35 12.10 -37.39
CA PRO A 82 4.75 12.49 -36.11
C PRO A 82 3.40 11.80 -35.90
N GLY A 83 3.19 11.25 -34.68
CA GLY A 83 1.93 10.66 -34.25
C GLY A 83 1.58 11.09 -32.82
N ASP A 84 0.56 11.95 -32.72
CA ASP A 84 -0.29 12.29 -31.56
C ASP A 84 0.31 12.19 -30.14
N LEU A 85 0.69 13.35 -29.60
CA LEU A 85 0.77 13.63 -28.16
C LEU A 85 -0.02 14.91 -27.85
N PRO A 86 -0.71 15.01 -26.70
CA PRO A 86 -1.43 16.22 -26.30
C PRO A 86 -0.47 17.38 -25.97
N GLU A 87 -0.88 18.62 -26.28
CA GLU A 87 -0.01 19.81 -26.28
C GLU A 87 0.52 20.24 -24.89
N ASP A 88 -0.03 19.73 -23.78
CA ASP A 88 0.38 20.08 -22.40
C ASP A 88 1.80 19.59 -22.01
N ALA A 89 2.52 18.93 -22.92
CA ALA A 89 3.89 18.46 -22.71
C ALA A 89 4.97 19.55 -22.93
N THR A 90 4.67 20.64 -23.66
CA THR A 90 5.71 21.51 -24.27
C THR A 90 5.50 23.02 -24.12
N LYS A 91 5.00 23.49 -22.96
CA LYS A 91 5.08 24.92 -22.58
C LYS A 91 5.79 25.11 -21.24
N GLY A 92 6.97 25.73 -21.30
CA GLY A 92 7.80 26.08 -20.14
C GLY A 92 8.93 27.03 -20.55
N ASP A 93 9.02 28.14 -19.85
CA ASP A 93 10.18 29.03 -19.67
C ASP A 93 10.90 29.54 -20.95
N ASN A 94 10.30 30.56 -21.58
CA ASN A 94 11.03 31.56 -22.36
C ASN A 94 10.30 32.92 -22.31
N ASP A 95 10.60 33.73 -21.29
CA ASP A 95 10.80 35.18 -21.43
C ASP A 95 11.28 35.80 -20.10
N VAL A 96 12.49 36.37 -20.13
CA VAL A 96 12.98 37.29 -19.09
C VAL A 96 13.50 38.52 -19.79
N SER A 97 12.60 39.46 -20.07
CA SER A 97 12.93 40.74 -20.67
C SER A 97 13.65 41.64 -19.65
N LEU A 98 14.88 42.03 -19.99
CA LEU A 98 15.64 43.02 -19.24
C LEU A 98 15.01 44.40 -19.39
N ALA A 99 14.78 45.08 -18.27
CA ALA A 99 14.47 46.50 -18.23
C ALA A 99 15.32 47.17 -17.13
N GLN A 100 16.42 47.81 -17.55
CA GLN A 100 16.95 48.95 -16.82
C GLN A 100 16.25 50.20 -17.34
N ASP A 101 15.88 51.10 -16.44
CA ASP A 101 16.07 52.53 -16.73
C ASP A 101 16.27 53.31 -15.42
N GLU A 102 16.87 54.50 -15.51
CA GLU A 102 17.44 55.21 -14.36
C GLU A 102 16.51 56.27 -13.76
N SER A 103 16.69 56.58 -12.46
CA SER A 103 17.01 57.97 -12.06
C SER A 103 17.41 58.15 -10.58
N ASN A 104 18.72 58.17 -10.34
CA ASN A 104 19.43 59.31 -9.71
C ASN A 104 19.04 59.80 -8.29
N SER A 105 19.89 59.50 -7.30
CA SER A 105 20.44 60.55 -6.43
C SER A 105 21.86 60.22 -5.93
N LYS A 106 22.65 61.27 -5.64
CA LYS A 106 24.10 61.26 -5.34
C LYS A 106 24.35 60.80 -3.87
N SER A 107 25.55 60.44 -3.39
CA SER A 107 26.86 61.05 -3.66
C SER A 107 28.07 60.29 -3.07
N GLN A 108 29.25 60.43 -3.71
CA GLN A 108 30.63 60.30 -3.18
C GLN A 108 31.13 58.87 -2.82
N GLU A 109 32.23 58.37 -3.44
CA GLU A 109 33.68 58.62 -3.16
C GLU A 109 34.13 58.09 -1.77
N ASN A 110 35.27 57.41 -1.53
CA ASN A 110 36.43 56.88 -2.29
C ASN A 110 37.26 55.99 -1.28
N SER A 111 38.16 55.04 -1.57
CA SER A 111 38.70 54.32 -2.76
C SER A 111 39.57 53.11 -2.33
N ASN A 112 39.91 52.17 -3.24
CA ASN A 112 40.99 51.13 -3.17
C ASN A 112 40.81 49.97 -2.14
N VAL A 113 40.83 48.64 -2.42
CA VAL A 113 41.50 47.76 -3.41
C VAL A 113 43.03 47.64 -3.20
N PRO A 114 43.72 46.47 -3.23
CA PRO A 114 43.30 45.04 -3.40
C PRO A 114 43.88 44.00 -2.38
N GLU A 115 43.45 42.72 -2.48
CA GLU A 115 44.22 41.43 -2.40
C GLU A 115 45.21 41.11 -1.23
N LYS A 116 45.62 39.85 -0.90
CA LYS A 116 45.45 38.48 -1.48
C LYS A 116 45.68 37.39 -0.39
N ARG A 117 45.17 36.16 -0.64
CA ARG A 117 45.79 34.78 -0.54
C ARG A 117 47.07 34.56 0.31
N THR A 118 47.38 33.38 0.91
CA THR A 118 46.81 32.00 0.93
C THR A 118 47.57 31.13 1.95
N ASP A 119 46.90 30.11 2.52
CA ASP A 119 47.43 28.81 3.03
C ASP A 119 48.55 28.88 4.11
N SER A 120 49.03 27.81 4.80
CA SER A 120 48.86 26.34 4.72
C SER A 120 48.75 25.72 6.14
N ALA A 121 48.58 24.39 6.25
CA ALA A 121 48.43 23.62 7.50
C ALA A 121 49.72 22.88 7.95
N ILE A 122 49.56 21.83 8.80
CA ILE A 122 50.60 20.86 9.32
C ILE A 122 51.32 21.41 10.60
N GLU A 123 51.63 20.68 11.68
CA GLU A 123 51.89 19.21 11.88
C GLU A 123 51.33 18.63 13.21
N GLU A 124 51.67 17.37 13.52
CA GLU A 124 51.11 16.48 14.56
C GLU A 124 51.95 16.42 15.87
N ASN A 125 51.40 15.90 17.00
CA ASN A 125 51.80 14.57 17.54
C ASN A 125 51.15 14.09 18.87
N GLN A 126 51.05 12.74 18.94
CA GLN A 126 51.19 11.83 20.10
C GLN A 126 50.12 11.65 21.20
N GLU A 127 50.09 10.41 21.69
CA GLU A 127 49.18 9.80 22.67
C GLU A 127 49.88 9.59 24.03
N GLU A 128 49.12 9.45 25.12
CA GLU A 128 49.39 8.40 26.12
C GLU A 128 48.17 8.10 27.03
N LYS A 129 48.12 6.91 27.63
CA LYS A 129 47.07 6.39 28.52
C LYS A 129 47.69 5.32 29.42
N PRO A 130 47.37 5.21 30.74
CA PRO A 130 46.40 4.15 31.13
C PRO A 130 45.60 4.33 32.46
N GLU A 131 44.40 3.72 32.47
CA GLU A 131 43.77 2.86 33.52
C GLU A 131 43.50 3.24 35.02
N LYS A 132 42.25 2.90 35.43
CA LYS A 132 41.75 2.24 36.68
C LYS A 132 41.67 2.96 38.05
N GLN A 133 40.42 3.25 38.46
CA GLN A 133 39.62 2.74 39.65
C GLN A 133 40.30 2.47 41.03
N PRO A 134 39.62 2.52 42.21
CA PRO A 134 38.22 2.06 42.47
C PRO A 134 37.40 2.69 43.65
N ILE A 135 36.28 2.01 44.04
CA ILE A 135 35.54 2.00 45.35
C ILE A 135 34.35 2.98 45.58
N LYS A 136 33.46 2.62 46.52
CA LYS A 136 32.04 3.00 46.73
C LYS A 136 31.78 3.51 48.18
N GLU A 137 30.58 4.10 48.42
CA GLU A 137 29.84 4.12 49.71
C GLU A 137 30.48 4.93 50.90
N SER A 138 29.77 5.45 51.94
CA SER A 138 28.34 5.43 52.33
C SER A 138 27.99 6.49 53.44
N ILE A 139 26.80 7.12 53.33
CA ILE A 139 25.78 7.45 54.38
C ILE A 139 26.16 8.32 55.64
N GLU A 140 25.12 8.88 56.28
CA GLU A 140 24.99 9.49 57.64
C GLU A 140 25.34 10.99 57.85
N GLU A 141 24.74 11.74 58.81
CA GLU A 141 23.32 11.92 59.25
C GLU A 141 23.23 13.19 60.16
N GLU A 142 22.27 13.28 61.10
CA GLU A 142 22.04 14.31 62.17
C GLU A 142 21.20 15.58 61.84
N ASN A 143 20.32 16.11 62.73
CA ASN A 143 19.50 15.52 63.83
C ASN A 143 18.43 16.54 64.35
N LYS A 144 17.19 16.09 64.69
CA LYS A 144 16.25 16.58 65.77
C LYS A 144 15.75 18.07 65.82
N SER A 145 14.68 18.47 66.55
CA SER A 145 13.52 17.80 67.22
C SER A 145 12.42 18.83 67.68
N GLU A 146 11.22 18.34 68.05
CA GLU A 146 10.25 18.89 69.07
C GLU A 146 9.51 20.26 68.85
N ASP A 147 8.31 20.57 69.39
CA ASP A 147 7.16 19.77 69.95
C ASP A 147 5.86 20.64 70.15
N ALA A 148 4.69 19.97 70.25
CA ALA A 148 3.39 20.36 70.88
C ALA A 148 2.58 21.60 70.35
N THR A 149 1.26 21.79 70.58
CA THR A 149 0.38 21.32 71.68
C THR A 149 -1.16 21.31 71.37
N LYS A 150 -1.85 20.16 71.53
CA LYS A 150 -3.31 19.92 71.91
C LYS A 150 -4.44 20.48 70.99
N THR A 151 -5.72 20.04 71.06
CA THR A 151 -6.52 19.35 72.11
C THR A 151 -7.65 18.44 71.54
N GLU A 152 -8.14 17.45 72.32
CA GLU A 152 -9.28 16.54 72.01
C GLU A 152 -10.67 17.22 72.23
N THR A 153 -11.85 16.70 71.82
CA THR A 153 -12.65 15.53 72.31
C THR A 153 -13.94 15.38 71.44
N GLU A 154 -14.37 14.20 70.95
CA GLU A 154 -15.15 13.06 71.53
C GLU A 154 -16.71 13.11 71.44
N ASN A 155 -17.33 11.91 71.43
CA ASN A 155 -18.77 11.54 71.46
C ASN A 155 -19.61 11.72 70.16
N GLY A 156 -20.64 10.88 69.88
CA GLY A 156 -21.02 9.58 70.48
C GLY A 156 -22.55 9.27 70.53
N ARG A 157 -22.92 7.99 70.31
CA ARG A 157 -24.22 7.29 70.60
C ARG A 157 -25.50 7.50 69.73
N LYS A 158 -25.82 6.44 68.95
CA LYS A 158 -26.98 5.51 69.01
C LYS A 158 -28.49 5.95 68.97
N THR A 159 -29.24 5.17 68.15
CA THR A 159 -30.58 4.51 68.31
C THR A 159 -31.94 5.26 68.21
N GLU A 160 -32.65 4.94 67.12
CA GLU A 160 -34.00 4.30 67.01
C GLU A 160 -35.34 5.02 67.31
N ASP A 161 -36.37 4.60 66.55
CA ASP A 161 -37.85 4.75 66.63
C ASP A 161 -38.53 6.14 66.58
N GLY A 162 -39.75 6.29 66.01
CA GLY A 162 -40.58 5.31 65.27
C GLY A 162 -42.03 5.79 64.96
N GLU A 163 -42.72 5.07 64.07
CA GLU A 163 -44.14 5.25 63.62
C GLU A 163 -44.48 6.57 62.86
N LEU A 164 -45.59 6.72 62.08
CA LEU A 164 -46.89 6.02 62.14
C LEU A 164 -47.69 6.04 60.80
N LYS A 165 -47.88 4.86 60.16
CA LYS A 165 -49.06 4.35 59.37
C LYS A 165 -49.57 5.19 58.15
N THR A 166 -50.11 4.68 57.02
CA THR A 166 -50.43 3.34 56.41
C THR A 166 -50.89 3.63 54.92
N LYS A 167 -51.35 2.74 53.99
CA LYS A 167 -51.75 1.31 53.89
C LYS A 167 -51.78 0.87 52.39
N ASP A 168 -51.99 -0.44 52.12
CA ASP A 168 -52.75 -1.13 51.03
C ASP A 168 -52.79 -0.59 49.55
N LYS A 169 -52.74 -1.42 48.48
CA LYS A 169 -52.89 -2.90 48.34
C LYS A 169 -52.43 -3.46 46.96
N ASP A 170 -52.03 -4.75 46.95
CA ASP A 170 -52.26 -5.88 46.00
C ASP A 170 -52.34 -5.61 44.46
N SER A 171 -51.50 -6.20 43.58
CA SER A 171 -51.49 -7.59 43.01
C SER A 171 -52.74 -7.95 42.16
N GLU A 172 -52.68 -8.69 41.04
CA GLU A 172 -51.97 -9.96 40.76
C GLU A 172 -51.76 -10.20 39.22
N ALA A 173 -51.50 -11.45 38.78
CA ALA A 173 -51.16 -11.82 37.38
C ALA A 173 -52.33 -12.44 36.57
N GLY A 174 -52.18 -12.58 35.23
CA GLY A 174 -53.12 -13.35 34.39
C GLY A 174 -52.80 -13.37 32.88
N GLU A 175 -52.82 -14.55 32.27
CA GLU A 175 -52.69 -14.76 30.81
C GLU A 175 -54.07 -14.73 30.10
N THR A 176 -54.16 -14.37 28.81
CA THR A 176 -54.82 -15.21 27.77
C THR A 176 -54.63 -14.68 26.32
N LYS A 177 -55.07 -15.46 25.34
CA LYS A 177 -54.86 -15.31 23.87
C LYS A 177 -56.08 -14.73 23.14
N MET A 178 -55.85 -14.21 21.92
CA MET A 178 -56.71 -14.31 20.69
C MET A 178 -58.19 -13.81 20.79
N ASP A 179 -58.88 -13.38 19.74
CA ASP A 179 -58.73 -13.47 18.27
C ASP A 179 -59.35 -12.22 17.58
N SER A 180 -59.40 -12.17 16.23
CA SER A 180 -60.35 -11.51 15.28
C SER A 180 -61.27 -10.33 15.69
N GLY A 181 -61.70 -9.41 14.80
CA GLY A 181 -61.58 -9.26 13.34
C GLY A 181 -62.68 -8.29 12.82
N GLU A 182 -62.75 -8.05 11.50
CA GLU A 182 -63.83 -7.30 10.78
C GLU A 182 -63.97 -5.77 11.06
N SER A 183 -64.51 -4.90 10.16
CA SER A 183 -64.71 -4.98 8.70
C SER A 183 -64.98 -3.60 8.05
N ASN A 184 -64.54 -3.45 6.79
CA ASN A 184 -65.04 -2.61 5.67
C ASN A 184 -65.77 -1.24 5.88
N SER A 185 -65.23 -0.18 5.26
CA SER A 185 -65.80 0.51 4.06
C SER A 185 -65.17 1.90 3.82
N GLY A 186 -65.03 2.43 2.59
CA GLY A 186 -65.17 1.80 1.27
C GLY A 186 -65.11 2.81 0.11
N GLY A 187 -64.48 2.43 -1.02
CA GLY A 187 -64.50 3.16 -2.31
C GLY A 187 -63.50 4.34 -2.47
N GLN A 188 -63.07 4.70 -3.67
CA GLN A 188 -63.23 4.04 -4.98
C GLN A 188 -62.20 4.58 -6.00
N GLY A 189 -61.59 3.71 -6.82
CA GLY A 189 -60.60 4.09 -7.85
C GLY A 189 -59.92 2.86 -8.44
N ASP A 190 -60.37 2.41 -9.62
CA ASP A 190 -60.16 1.06 -10.19
C ASP A 190 -59.68 1.19 -11.68
N PRO A 191 -59.28 0.12 -12.41
CA PRO A 191 -57.84 -0.11 -12.64
C PRO A 191 -57.43 -0.48 -14.10
N GLU A 192 -56.12 -0.73 -14.30
CA GLU A 192 -55.47 -1.63 -15.31
C GLU A 192 -55.82 -1.45 -16.82
N GLU A 193 -55.18 -2.07 -17.83
CA GLU A 193 -54.11 -3.09 -18.01
C GLU A 193 -52.92 -2.46 -18.79
N VAL A 194 -51.64 -2.86 -18.77
CA VAL A 194 -50.94 -4.18 -18.77
C VAL A 194 -50.90 -4.90 -20.14
N SER A 195 -49.72 -4.94 -20.79
CA SER A 195 -49.12 -6.13 -21.43
C SER A 195 -47.79 -5.82 -22.16
N ASN A 196 -46.94 -6.84 -22.32
CA ASN A 196 -45.67 -6.80 -23.07
C ASN A 196 -45.88 -7.26 -24.54
N GLU A 197 -44.98 -6.90 -25.47
CA GLU A 197 -44.09 -7.90 -26.12
C GLU A 197 -43.01 -7.29 -27.05
N ASN A 198 -42.25 -8.17 -27.71
CA ASN A 198 -40.89 -7.97 -28.22
C ASN A 198 -40.75 -7.38 -29.65
N GLN A 199 -39.55 -6.85 -29.91
CA GLN A 199 -38.73 -6.97 -31.14
C GLN A 199 -39.25 -6.57 -32.54
N THR A 200 -38.36 -5.87 -33.27
CA THR A 200 -38.15 -5.93 -34.75
C THR A 200 -39.30 -5.46 -35.66
N ASP A 201 -39.09 -5.01 -36.91
CA ASP A 201 -37.89 -4.62 -37.69
C ASP A 201 -38.37 -3.70 -38.84
N LEU A 202 -37.45 -3.10 -39.61
CA LEU A 202 -37.57 -3.10 -41.09
C LEU A 202 -36.29 -2.63 -41.80
N ASN A 203 -35.99 -3.26 -42.93
CA ASN A 203 -34.84 -2.99 -43.81
C ASN A 203 -35.27 -2.20 -45.07
N GLU A 204 -34.35 -1.39 -45.61
CA GLU A 204 -34.05 -1.27 -47.06
C GLU A 204 -32.84 -0.31 -47.25
N GLY A 205 -31.79 -0.58 -48.03
CA GLY A 205 -31.37 -1.86 -48.63
C GLY A 205 -30.54 -1.69 -49.92
N GLU A 206 -29.32 -2.26 -49.99
CA GLU A 206 -28.69 -2.60 -51.27
C GLU A 206 -27.79 -3.85 -51.18
N LYS A 207 -27.34 -4.39 -52.32
CA LYS A 207 -27.09 -5.84 -52.50
C LYS A 207 -25.63 -6.21 -52.74
N LYS A 208 -25.25 -7.42 -52.30
CA LYS A 208 -24.75 -8.48 -53.21
C LYS A 208 -24.76 -9.90 -52.59
N SER A 209 -24.83 -10.89 -53.48
CA SER A 209 -24.76 -12.35 -53.26
C SER A 209 -23.28 -12.83 -53.44
N GLU A 210 -22.86 -14.10 -53.28
CA GLU A 210 -23.49 -15.41 -53.52
C GLU A 210 -23.01 -16.53 -52.56
N GLU A 211 -23.68 -17.69 -52.70
CA GLU A 211 -23.48 -19.09 -52.26
C GLU A 211 -22.06 -19.54 -51.79
N ASN A 212 -21.88 -20.61 -50.98
CA ASN A 212 -22.51 -21.94 -51.14
C ASN A 212 -22.56 -22.84 -49.88
N SER A 213 -23.35 -23.92 -50.00
CA SER A 213 -23.63 -25.07 -49.11
C SER A 213 -22.44 -26.02 -48.80
N GLY A 214 -22.50 -26.97 -47.85
CA GLY A 214 -23.54 -27.32 -46.85
C GLY A 214 -23.33 -28.68 -46.13
N GLU A 215 -24.36 -29.13 -45.39
CA GLU A 215 -24.61 -30.48 -44.79
C GLU A 215 -23.86 -30.94 -43.49
N THR A 216 -24.39 -31.80 -42.59
CA THR A 216 -25.79 -32.18 -42.18
C THR A 216 -25.80 -33.06 -40.88
N LYS A 217 -26.58 -32.67 -39.83
CA LYS A 217 -27.23 -33.45 -38.69
C LYS A 217 -26.41 -34.48 -37.84
N GLY A 218 -26.81 -34.86 -36.61
CA GLY A 218 -27.86 -34.37 -35.68
C GLY A 218 -28.60 -35.47 -34.86
N GLY A 219 -28.93 -35.20 -33.59
CA GLY A 219 -29.80 -36.02 -32.68
C GLY A 219 -29.05 -36.78 -31.55
N ASP A 220 -29.61 -37.06 -30.36
CA ASP A 220 -30.90 -36.67 -29.75
C ASP A 220 -30.87 -36.77 -28.17
N LYS A 221 -31.99 -36.45 -27.49
CA LYS A 221 -32.25 -36.32 -26.03
C LYS A 221 -32.40 -37.68 -25.28
N GLY A 222 -32.53 -37.78 -23.95
CA GLY A 222 -32.44 -36.81 -22.83
C GLY A 222 -33.21 -37.25 -21.54
N GLU A 223 -32.94 -36.57 -20.41
CA GLU A 223 -33.71 -36.38 -19.14
C GLU A 223 -34.29 -37.55 -18.29
N GLY A 224 -34.25 -37.39 -16.95
CA GLY A 224 -34.89 -38.21 -15.90
C GLY A 224 -34.56 -37.70 -14.47
N GLN A 225 -35.45 -37.84 -13.48
CA GLN A 225 -35.41 -37.11 -12.19
C GLN A 225 -35.53 -37.96 -10.90
N ILE A 226 -34.84 -37.49 -9.84
CA ILE A 226 -35.21 -37.41 -8.39
C ILE A 226 -35.72 -38.66 -7.63
N GLU A 227 -35.07 -39.01 -6.50
CA GLU A 227 -35.68 -39.14 -5.14
C GLU A 227 -34.62 -39.34 -4.02
N GLU A 228 -35.04 -39.30 -2.74
CA GLU A 228 -34.17 -39.24 -1.53
C GLU A 228 -34.74 -40.11 -0.36
N LYS A 229 -33.90 -40.90 0.35
CA LYS A 229 -33.79 -41.01 1.85
C LYS A 229 -33.32 -42.36 2.46
N VAL A 230 -32.49 -42.23 3.51
CA VAL A 230 -32.44 -42.96 4.82
C VAL A 230 -32.15 -44.48 4.89
N GLU A 231 -31.15 -44.85 5.70
CA GLU A 231 -31.25 -45.89 6.75
C GLU A 231 -30.17 -45.71 7.86
N GLU A 232 -30.28 -46.41 9.00
CA GLU A 232 -29.56 -46.16 10.28
C GLU A 232 -29.47 -47.44 11.15
N ASN A 233 -28.40 -47.66 11.97
CA ASN A 233 -28.39 -48.17 13.38
C ASN A 233 -27.09 -48.93 13.90
N GLN A 234 -26.66 -48.62 15.15
CA GLN A 234 -26.22 -49.50 16.29
C GLN A 234 -24.95 -50.42 16.16
N ASP A 235 -24.21 -50.88 17.22
CA ASP A 235 -24.28 -50.74 18.71
C ASP A 235 -22.95 -51.11 19.47
N LYS A 236 -22.74 -50.60 20.73
CA LYS A 236 -22.16 -51.19 22.01
C LYS A 236 -20.83 -52.05 22.08
N GLU A 237 -20.12 -52.32 23.21
CA GLU A 237 -20.08 -51.88 24.65
C GLU A 237 -18.76 -52.24 25.44
N SER A 238 -18.26 -51.32 26.30
CA SER A 238 -17.56 -51.41 27.64
C SER A 238 -16.66 -52.57 28.18
N LYS A 239 -15.58 -52.23 28.95
CA LYS A 239 -15.32 -52.58 30.41
C LYS A 239 -13.93 -52.15 31.00
N GLN A 240 -13.78 -52.15 32.33
CA GLN A 240 -12.61 -51.74 33.17
C GLN A 240 -11.97 -52.97 33.90
N SER A 241 -11.07 -52.98 34.92
CA SER A 241 -10.33 -52.08 35.88
C SER A 241 -9.23 -52.96 36.58
N SER A 242 -8.29 -52.63 37.51
CA SER A 242 -7.69 -51.52 38.31
C SER A 242 -6.42 -52.12 39.03
N GLY A 243 -5.54 -51.51 39.87
CA GLY A 243 -5.35 -50.19 40.51
C GLY A 243 -4.26 -50.24 41.63
N GLU A 244 -4.11 -49.19 42.46
CA GLU A 244 -3.34 -49.06 43.74
C GLU A 244 -1.76 -49.02 43.79
N LYS A 245 -1.24 -47.91 44.40
CA LYS A 245 -0.22 -47.81 45.50
C LYS A 245 1.31 -48.07 45.26
N GLU A 246 2.29 -47.44 45.98
CA GLU A 246 2.39 -46.14 46.71
C GLU A 246 3.87 -45.75 47.12
N ASP A 247 4.19 -44.44 47.12
CA ASP A 247 5.20 -43.63 47.91
C ASP A 247 6.73 -43.94 47.99
N GLY A 248 7.60 -42.89 48.15
CA GLY A 248 9.07 -43.06 48.35
C GLY A 248 10.10 -41.92 48.06
N GLN A 249 9.97 -40.72 48.65
CA GLN A 249 10.93 -39.58 48.82
C GLN A 249 12.40 -39.49 48.24
N THR A 250 12.71 -38.28 47.72
CA THR A 250 13.93 -37.40 47.88
C THR A 250 15.25 -37.51 47.06
N LYS A 251 15.58 -36.36 46.41
CA LYS A 251 16.91 -35.66 46.29
C LYS A 251 18.05 -36.27 45.42
N ASP A 252 18.96 -35.49 44.82
CA ASP A 252 19.21 -34.02 44.84
C ASP A 252 19.83 -33.49 43.50
N GLN A 253 19.89 -32.15 43.41
CA GLN A 253 20.66 -31.23 42.51
C GLN A 253 21.90 -31.81 41.76
N VAL A 254 22.34 -31.39 40.54
CA VAL A 254 22.01 -30.28 39.57
C VAL A 254 22.70 -30.62 38.20
N PRO A 255 22.33 -30.11 36.98
CA PRO A 255 22.40 -28.70 36.54
C PRO A 255 21.32 -28.28 35.50
N ASN A 256 21.65 -27.43 34.50
CA ASN A 256 20.77 -26.87 33.45
C ASN A 256 21.52 -26.68 32.10
N GLU A 257 20.87 -26.98 30.96
CA GLU A 257 21.08 -26.31 29.67
C GLU A 257 19.74 -25.73 29.22
N VAL A 258 19.70 -24.47 28.75
CA VAL A 258 18.44 -23.72 28.55
C VAL A 258 18.41 -23.01 27.21
N PHE A 259 17.47 -23.42 26.35
CA PHE A 259 16.80 -22.55 25.38
C PHE A 259 15.28 -22.85 25.39
N PRO A 260 14.41 -21.83 25.23
CA PRO A 260 13.02 -21.91 25.68
C PRO A 260 12.06 -22.49 24.63
N SER A 261 11.90 -23.81 24.62
CA SER A 261 10.66 -24.41 24.13
C SER A 261 9.57 -24.28 25.22
N GLY A 262 8.71 -23.27 25.11
CA GLY A 262 7.61 -23.05 26.07
C GLY A 262 6.52 -22.10 25.56
N ALA A 263 6.89 -20.90 25.13
CA ALA A 263 5.95 -19.79 24.85
C ALA A 263 4.85 -20.08 23.80
N GLN A 264 5.05 -21.07 22.93
CA GLN A 264 4.13 -21.41 21.84
C GLN A 264 3.32 -22.71 22.09
N LEU A 265 3.63 -23.47 23.16
CA LEU A 265 2.92 -24.70 23.55
C LEU A 265 1.92 -24.50 24.69
N GLU A 266 2.07 -23.45 25.52
CA GLU A 266 1.08 -23.09 26.55
C GLU A 266 -0.23 -22.48 25.97
N LEU A 267 -0.32 -22.32 24.65
CA LEU A 267 -1.40 -21.59 23.96
C LEU A 267 -2.45 -22.48 23.28
N LEU A 268 -2.23 -23.81 23.19
CA LEU A 268 -3.15 -24.73 22.52
C LEU A 268 -3.33 -26.05 23.30
N ASN A 269 -3.95 -25.93 24.48
CA ASN A 269 -4.49 -27.01 25.33
C ASN A 269 -3.48 -28.03 25.90
N GLU A 270 -3.49 -28.25 27.22
CA GLU A 270 -4.33 -29.31 27.83
C GLU A 270 -4.22 -29.32 29.36
N THR A 271 -5.33 -29.60 30.04
CA THR A 271 -5.33 -29.98 31.47
C THR A 271 -5.33 -31.50 31.62
N THR A 272 -4.48 -32.02 32.52
CA THR A 272 -4.47 -33.41 33.09
C THR A 272 -3.46 -34.41 32.48
N THR A 273 -2.19 -34.23 32.87
CA THR A 273 -1.17 -35.25 33.24
C THR A 273 -1.69 -36.65 33.66
N GLN A 274 -0.99 -37.80 33.62
CA GLN A 274 0.33 -38.35 33.17
C GLN A 274 0.27 -39.89 33.44
N ASN A 275 1.15 -40.86 33.11
CA ASN A 275 2.47 -41.08 32.47
C ASN A 275 2.42 -42.50 31.81
N GLY A 276 3.42 -43.16 31.19
CA GLY A 276 4.87 -42.99 30.99
C GLY A 276 5.31 -43.98 29.87
N ALA A 277 6.47 -44.65 29.84
CA ALA A 277 7.67 -44.69 30.68
C ALA A 277 8.93 -45.08 29.83
N TRP A 278 10.13 -44.98 30.40
CA TRP A 278 11.44 -45.00 29.69
C TRP A 278 11.91 -46.37 29.14
N SER A 279 12.85 -46.35 28.18
CA SER A 279 13.70 -47.50 27.79
C SER A 279 15.19 -47.11 27.73
N THR A 280 16.08 -48.01 28.12
CA THR A 280 17.41 -47.69 28.69
C THR A 280 18.54 -47.39 27.68
N GLN A 281 19.68 -46.89 28.19
CA GLN A 281 20.94 -46.58 27.47
C GLN A 281 21.66 -47.83 26.89
N ALA A 282 20.94 -48.59 26.08
CA ALA A 282 21.47 -49.61 25.17
C ALA A 282 20.81 -49.54 23.77
N ALA A 283 19.92 -48.56 23.54
CA ALA A 283 19.15 -48.42 22.31
C ALA A 283 19.77 -47.46 21.27
N GLU A 284 20.65 -46.54 21.69
CA GLU A 284 21.06 -45.38 20.88
C GLU A 284 21.92 -45.76 19.66
N SER A 285 22.76 -46.80 19.73
CA SER A 285 23.61 -47.24 18.62
C SER A 285 22.91 -48.04 17.50
N LYS A 286 21.57 -48.03 17.45
CA LYS A 286 20.77 -48.71 16.41
C LYS A 286 19.74 -47.84 15.68
N ASN A 287 19.53 -46.59 16.09
CA ASN A 287 18.59 -45.69 15.40
C ASN A 287 19.23 -44.84 14.29
N GLU A 288 20.53 -44.53 14.37
CA GLU A 288 21.26 -43.81 13.31
C GLU A 288 21.22 -44.53 11.94
N ASN A 289 21.04 -45.86 11.93
CA ASN A 289 20.92 -46.67 10.71
C ASN A 289 19.46 -47.00 10.32
N LYS A 290 18.47 -46.32 10.89
CA LYS A 290 17.04 -46.43 10.47
C LYS A 290 16.46 -45.16 9.84
N ALA A 291 17.09 -44.01 10.01
CA ALA A 291 16.70 -42.77 9.32
C ALA A 291 16.98 -42.77 7.80
N GLN A 292 17.71 -43.76 7.27
CA GLN A 292 18.10 -43.87 5.85
C GLN A 292 17.22 -44.80 4.99
N LYS A 293 16.07 -45.28 5.48
CA LYS A 293 15.13 -46.08 4.68
C LYS A 293 13.66 -45.70 4.91
N PHE A 294 13.29 -44.49 4.49
CA PHE A 294 12.00 -44.35 3.81
C PHE A 294 12.09 -44.98 2.40
N SER A 295 10.95 -45.40 1.88
CA SER A 295 10.86 -46.24 0.67
C SER A 295 11.17 -45.51 -0.63
N GLU A 296 11.34 -46.32 -1.69
CA GLU A 296 11.54 -45.97 -3.10
C GLU A 296 10.64 -44.84 -3.62
N PRO A 297 11.05 -44.12 -4.68
CA PRO A 297 10.57 -42.79 -5.00
C PRO A 297 9.05 -42.73 -5.13
N ASP A 298 8.43 -42.09 -4.15
CA ASP A 298 7.12 -41.48 -4.31
C ASP A 298 7.18 -40.55 -5.54
N GLN A 299 6.07 -40.46 -6.27
CA GLN A 299 6.08 -39.88 -7.60
C GLN A 299 6.61 -38.45 -7.53
N GLN A 300 7.69 -38.15 -8.25
CA GLN A 300 8.10 -36.76 -8.43
C GLN A 300 6.96 -36.03 -9.12
N LEU A 301 6.19 -35.28 -8.34
CA LEU A 301 5.32 -34.21 -8.79
C LEU A 301 6.21 -33.23 -9.54
N GLY A 302 6.30 -33.44 -10.86
CA GLY A 302 7.21 -32.75 -11.74
C GLY A 302 6.73 -31.33 -11.98
N TYR A 303 6.95 -30.45 -11.00
CA TYR A 303 6.68 -29.02 -11.08
C TYR A 303 7.52 -28.40 -12.22
N SER A 304 7.01 -28.45 -13.45
CA SER A 304 7.63 -27.79 -14.59
C SER A 304 7.26 -26.31 -14.60
N TRP A 305 8.26 -25.48 -14.32
CA TRP A 305 8.11 -24.02 -14.32
C TRP A 305 8.39 -23.44 -15.70
N LYS A 306 7.58 -22.48 -16.13
CA LYS A 306 7.72 -21.77 -17.41
C LYS A 306 7.93 -20.28 -17.17
N LEU A 307 8.48 -19.57 -18.16
CA LEU A 307 8.57 -18.12 -18.16
C LEU A 307 7.26 -17.48 -18.66
N CYS A 308 6.80 -16.42 -17.98
CA CYS A 308 5.69 -15.62 -18.44
C CYS A 308 6.05 -14.87 -19.74
N ASN A 309 5.33 -15.16 -20.82
CA ASN A 309 5.37 -14.41 -22.06
C ASN A 309 4.22 -13.39 -22.07
N VAL A 310 4.56 -12.12 -21.87
CA VAL A 310 3.65 -11.00 -21.57
C VAL A 310 4.23 -9.67 -22.07
N THR A 311 3.38 -8.71 -22.42
CA THR A 311 3.83 -7.40 -22.96
C THR A 311 4.69 -6.61 -21.98
N ALA A 312 4.45 -6.74 -20.67
CA ALA A 312 5.24 -6.08 -19.63
C ALA A 312 6.63 -6.73 -19.37
N GLY A 313 6.95 -7.85 -20.02
CA GLY A 313 8.23 -8.54 -19.94
C GLY A 313 8.72 -8.78 -18.50
N PRO A 314 9.92 -8.29 -18.13
CA PRO A 314 10.48 -8.50 -16.78
C PRO A 314 9.76 -7.68 -15.70
N ASP A 315 8.90 -6.72 -16.03
CA ASP A 315 8.26 -5.82 -15.07
C ASP A 315 6.76 -6.07 -14.93
N TYR A 316 6.38 -7.33 -15.15
CA TYR A 316 5.02 -7.84 -15.05
C TYR A 316 4.50 -7.90 -13.60
N ILE A 317 3.30 -7.38 -13.39
CA ILE A 317 2.54 -7.35 -12.14
C ILE A 317 1.11 -7.80 -12.52
N PRO A 318 0.70 -9.06 -12.26
CA PRO A 318 -0.53 -9.62 -12.83
C PRO A 318 -1.79 -8.77 -12.66
N CYS A 319 -2.00 -8.19 -11.47
CA CYS A 319 -3.15 -7.31 -11.20
C CYS A 319 -3.04 -5.89 -11.77
N LEU A 320 -1.91 -5.46 -12.34
CA LEU A 320 -1.73 -4.12 -12.93
C LEU A 320 -1.49 -4.16 -14.45
N ASP A 321 -1.14 -5.32 -15.00
CA ASP A 321 -0.92 -5.55 -16.44
C ASP A 321 -2.03 -6.41 -17.08
N ASN A 322 -3.22 -6.45 -16.47
CA ASN A 322 -4.40 -7.13 -17.03
C ASN A 322 -5.03 -6.28 -18.14
N LEU A 323 -4.39 -6.28 -19.31
CA LEU A 323 -4.80 -5.52 -20.48
C LEU A 323 -6.22 -5.87 -20.93
N GLN A 324 -6.65 -7.13 -20.80
CA GLN A 324 -8.03 -7.54 -21.12
C GLN A 324 -9.07 -6.86 -20.22
N ALA A 325 -8.85 -6.81 -18.90
CA ALA A 325 -9.74 -6.11 -17.98
C ALA A 325 -9.67 -4.58 -18.16
N ILE A 326 -8.46 -4.02 -18.34
CA ILE A 326 -8.27 -2.58 -18.57
C ILE A 326 -8.96 -2.13 -19.87
N ARG A 327 -8.97 -2.96 -20.92
CA ARG A 327 -9.66 -2.70 -22.20
C ARG A 327 -11.19 -2.78 -22.12
N SER A 328 -11.77 -3.41 -21.10
CA SER A 328 -13.23 -3.49 -20.91
C SER A 328 -13.79 -2.39 -19.99
N LEU A 329 -12.94 -1.53 -19.44
CA LEU A 329 -13.35 -0.39 -18.61
C LEU A 329 -14.17 0.63 -19.41
N ARG A 330 -15.31 1.04 -18.86
CA ARG A 330 -16.21 2.06 -19.45
C ARG A 330 -15.66 3.49 -19.37
N THR A 331 -14.67 3.71 -18.51
CA THR A 331 -14.09 5.03 -18.19
C THR A 331 -12.68 4.84 -17.64
N THR A 332 -11.83 5.83 -17.89
CA THR A 332 -10.46 5.95 -17.35
C THR A 332 -10.24 7.28 -16.61
N LYS A 333 -11.30 8.09 -16.47
CA LYS A 333 -11.29 9.47 -15.95
C LYS A 333 -10.84 9.59 -14.50
N HIS A 334 -11.10 8.57 -13.69
CA HIS A 334 -10.76 8.51 -12.26
C HIS A 334 -9.59 7.54 -12.02
N TYR A 335 -8.70 7.39 -13.02
CA TYR A 335 -7.56 6.46 -13.00
C TYR A 335 -7.92 4.98 -12.76
N GLU A 336 -9.14 4.57 -13.13
CA GLU A 336 -9.63 3.19 -13.03
C GLU A 336 -8.62 2.21 -13.68
N HIS A 337 -8.09 2.57 -14.84
CA HIS A 337 -7.07 1.83 -15.59
C HIS A 337 -5.71 1.62 -14.88
N ARG A 338 -5.48 2.25 -13.72
CA ARG A 338 -4.26 2.09 -12.88
C ARG A 338 -4.56 1.46 -11.52
N GLU A 339 -5.81 1.05 -11.27
CA GLU A 339 -6.17 0.22 -10.13
C GLU A 339 -5.78 -1.25 -10.34
N ARG A 340 -6.03 -2.07 -9.30
CA ARG A 340 -5.84 -3.52 -9.34
C ARG A 340 -7.02 -4.19 -10.04
N HIS A 341 -6.73 -4.80 -11.19
CA HIS A 341 -7.59 -5.64 -12.01
C HIS A 341 -7.03 -7.06 -12.07
N CYS A 342 -7.17 -7.81 -10.98
CA CYS A 342 -6.63 -9.16 -10.90
C CYS A 342 -7.30 -10.13 -11.90
N PRO A 343 -6.57 -11.12 -12.43
CA PRO A 343 -7.16 -12.19 -13.23
C PRO A 343 -7.99 -13.13 -12.33
N GLU A 344 -8.93 -13.87 -12.93
CA GLU A 344 -9.71 -14.90 -12.21
C GLU A 344 -8.82 -16.11 -11.83
N GLU A 345 -7.94 -16.53 -12.73
CA GLU A 345 -6.89 -17.51 -12.44
C GLU A 345 -5.53 -16.79 -12.28
N PRO A 346 -4.88 -16.84 -11.09
CA PRO A 346 -3.57 -16.24 -10.89
C PRO A 346 -2.48 -17.07 -11.61
N PRO A 347 -1.49 -16.42 -12.25
CA PRO A 347 -0.55 -17.12 -13.13
C PRO A 347 0.44 -18.00 -12.37
N THR A 348 0.75 -19.18 -12.93
CA THR A 348 1.75 -20.12 -12.39
C THR A 348 3.12 -20.04 -13.07
N CYS A 349 3.32 -19.07 -13.96
CA CYS A 349 4.58 -18.80 -14.64
C CYS A 349 5.53 -17.89 -13.84
N LEU A 350 6.84 -18.00 -14.10
CA LEU A 350 7.88 -17.17 -13.48
C LEU A 350 8.17 -15.93 -14.32
N VAL A 351 8.36 -14.78 -13.69
CA VAL A 351 8.70 -13.54 -14.41
C VAL A 351 10.18 -13.54 -14.82
N PRO A 352 10.51 -13.21 -16.08
CA PRO A 352 11.90 -13.17 -16.55
C PRO A 352 12.75 -12.13 -15.82
N LEU A 353 14.08 -12.29 -15.91
CA LEU A 353 15.04 -11.30 -15.45
C LEU A 353 15.34 -10.30 -16.58
N PRO A 354 15.64 -9.02 -16.28
CA PRO A 354 16.19 -8.08 -17.24
C PRO A 354 17.51 -8.58 -17.87
N GLU A 355 17.79 -8.18 -19.11
CA GLU A 355 19.05 -8.52 -19.77
C GLU A 355 20.24 -7.83 -19.09
N GLY A 356 21.21 -8.64 -18.63
CA GLY A 356 22.35 -8.16 -17.86
C GLY A 356 22.03 -7.84 -16.39
N TYR A 357 20.92 -8.34 -15.83
CA TYR A 357 20.58 -8.17 -14.41
C TYR A 357 21.75 -8.55 -13.49
N GLN A 358 22.04 -7.70 -12.50
CA GLN A 358 23.14 -7.86 -11.54
C GLN A 358 22.61 -7.92 -10.11
N ARG A 359 23.43 -8.44 -9.17
CA ARG A 359 23.14 -8.28 -7.74
C ARG A 359 22.93 -6.79 -7.43
N PRO A 360 21.84 -6.41 -6.72
CA PRO A 360 21.61 -5.02 -6.31
C PRO A 360 22.78 -4.43 -5.52
N ILE A 361 22.90 -3.11 -5.56
CA ILE A 361 23.92 -2.38 -4.80
C ILE A 361 23.51 -2.38 -3.31
N GLU A 362 24.47 -2.64 -2.42
CA GLU A 362 24.18 -2.75 -0.98
C GLU A 362 23.94 -1.36 -0.33
N TRP A 363 23.11 -1.33 0.71
CA TRP A 363 22.78 -0.10 1.45
C TRP A 363 23.98 0.37 2.29
N PRO A 364 24.26 1.68 2.43
CA PRO A 364 23.47 2.83 1.98
C PRO A 364 23.74 3.28 0.53
N ILE A 365 24.69 2.67 -0.18
CA ILE A 365 25.12 3.13 -1.51
C ILE A 365 23.98 3.06 -2.54
N SER A 366 23.08 2.06 -2.41
CA SER A 366 21.87 1.95 -3.23
C SER A 366 20.96 3.17 -3.19
N ARG A 367 20.95 3.94 -2.08
CA ARG A 367 20.16 5.17 -1.98
C ARG A 367 20.51 6.18 -3.06
N GLU A 368 21.77 6.21 -3.51
CA GLU A 368 22.31 7.23 -4.39
C GLU A 368 22.67 6.70 -5.79
N LYS A 369 22.82 5.38 -5.97
CA LYS A 369 22.96 4.75 -7.30
C LYS A 369 22.46 3.30 -7.36
N ILE A 370 21.97 2.90 -8.52
CA ILE A 370 21.60 1.50 -8.86
C ILE A 370 22.22 1.11 -10.21
N TRP A 371 22.21 -0.18 -10.54
CA TRP A 371 22.55 -0.66 -11.88
C TRP A 371 21.48 -0.27 -12.90
N TYR A 372 21.89 0.25 -14.06
CA TYR A 372 20.99 0.52 -15.19
C TYR A 372 20.28 -0.76 -15.66
N HIS A 373 21.01 -1.88 -15.76
CA HIS A 373 20.46 -3.16 -16.22
C HIS A 373 19.36 -3.73 -15.32
N ASN A 374 19.31 -3.35 -14.03
CA ASN A 374 18.27 -3.84 -13.12
C ASN A 374 16.91 -3.13 -13.34
N VAL A 375 16.95 -1.90 -13.87
CA VAL A 375 15.77 -1.07 -14.19
C VAL A 375 16.06 -0.28 -15.49
N PRO A 376 16.02 -0.91 -16.67
CA PRO A 376 16.58 -0.36 -17.92
C PRO A 376 15.73 0.74 -18.60
N HIS A 377 15.02 1.55 -17.82
CA HIS A 377 14.10 2.58 -18.28
C HIS A 377 14.76 3.96 -18.36
N THR A 378 15.16 4.37 -19.58
CA THR A 378 15.79 5.69 -19.80
C THR A 378 14.80 6.86 -19.84
N LYS A 379 13.48 6.61 -19.90
CA LYS A 379 12.44 7.62 -20.16
C LYS A 379 12.38 8.70 -19.08
N LEU A 380 12.32 8.30 -17.81
CA LEU A 380 12.36 9.25 -16.68
C LEU A 380 13.67 10.07 -16.65
N ALA A 381 14.82 9.44 -16.94
CA ALA A 381 16.10 10.14 -16.99
C ALA A 381 16.17 11.17 -18.13
N LYS A 382 15.65 10.84 -19.32
CA LYS A 382 15.52 11.76 -20.46
C LYS A 382 14.61 12.96 -20.13
N ILE A 383 13.45 12.71 -19.53
CA ILE A 383 12.43 13.74 -19.26
C ILE A 383 12.76 14.59 -18.02
N LYS A 384 13.41 14.03 -16.98
CA LYS A 384 13.62 14.67 -15.67
C LYS A 384 15.07 14.82 -15.23
N GLY A 385 16.06 14.46 -16.05
CA GLY A 385 17.49 14.57 -15.69
C GLY A 385 17.94 15.98 -15.29
N HIS A 386 17.34 17.01 -15.88
CA HIS A 386 17.56 18.43 -15.55
C HIS A 386 17.03 18.83 -14.15
N GLN A 387 16.21 17.99 -13.50
CA GLN A 387 15.62 18.25 -12.18
C GLN A 387 16.34 17.53 -11.03
N ASN A 388 17.52 16.93 -11.30
CA ASN A 388 18.28 16.12 -10.32
C ASN A 388 17.48 14.92 -9.75
N TRP A 389 16.52 14.38 -10.50
CA TRP A 389 15.80 13.14 -10.13
C TRP A 389 16.66 11.89 -10.36
N VAL A 390 17.04 11.66 -11.63
CA VAL A 390 17.82 10.50 -12.09
C VAL A 390 18.79 10.95 -13.17
N LYS A 391 20.03 10.47 -13.16
CA LYS A 391 21.02 10.68 -14.23
C LYS A 391 21.70 9.36 -14.61
N VAL A 392 21.80 9.08 -15.91
CA VAL A 392 22.56 7.94 -16.44
C VAL A 392 24.06 8.27 -16.35
N SER A 393 24.87 7.34 -15.85
CA SER A 393 26.32 7.53 -15.64
C SER A 393 27.04 6.20 -15.86
N GLY A 394 27.37 5.92 -17.13
CA GLY A 394 27.80 4.57 -17.54
C GLY A 394 26.72 3.54 -17.22
N ASP A 395 27.11 2.42 -16.62
CA ASP A 395 26.24 1.30 -16.26
C ASP A 395 25.33 1.58 -15.04
N TYR A 396 25.34 2.82 -14.52
CA TYR A 396 24.59 3.23 -13.33
C TYR A 396 23.50 4.25 -13.65
N LEU A 397 22.40 4.15 -12.90
CA LEU A 397 21.46 5.24 -12.68
C LEU A 397 21.76 5.87 -11.31
N THR A 398 21.95 7.18 -11.28
CA THR A 398 22.35 7.94 -10.08
C THR A 398 21.24 8.91 -9.65
N PHE A 399 21.05 9.06 -8.35
CA PHE A 399 19.96 9.80 -7.73
C PHE A 399 20.51 10.88 -6.78
N PRO A 400 20.72 12.13 -7.23
CA PRO A 400 21.32 13.22 -6.43
C PRO A 400 20.51 13.71 -5.21
N GLY A 401 19.56 12.93 -4.70
CA GLY A 401 18.65 13.31 -3.61
C GLY A 401 17.67 14.46 -3.94
N GLY A 402 17.68 14.95 -5.18
CA GLY A 402 16.83 16.03 -5.65
C GLY A 402 15.39 15.59 -5.95
N GLY A 403 14.55 16.59 -6.19
CA GLY A 403 13.16 16.46 -6.62
C GLY A 403 12.66 17.78 -7.19
N THR A 404 11.47 17.81 -7.81
CA THR A 404 10.99 19.03 -8.49
C THR A 404 10.77 20.20 -7.52
N GLN A 405 10.36 19.91 -6.28
CA GLN A 405 10.19 20.90 -5.21
C GLN A 405 11.44 21.07 -4.33
N PHE A 406 12.41 20.16 -4.41
CA PHE A 406 13.63 20.14 -3.60
C PHE A 406 14.87 19.88 -4.48
N LYS A 407 15.11 20.78 -5.45
CA LYS A 407 16.22 20.72 -6.42
C LYS A 407 17.60 20.66 -5.75
N HIS A 408 17.73 21.24 -4.56
CA HIS A 408 18.94 21.30 -3.74
C HIS A 408 19.04 20.18 -2.69
N GLY A 409 18.17 19.16 -2.77
CA GLY A 409 18.25 17.93 -1.96
C GLY A 409 17.16 17.82 -0.89
N ALA A 410 16.71 16.58 -0.66
CA ALA A 410 15.62 16.29 0.27
C ALA A 410 15.91 16.69 1.73
N LEU A 411 17.15 16.55 2.22
CA LEU A 411 17.50 16.87 3.61
C LEU A 411 17.21 18.33 3.98
N TYR A 412 17.66 19.28 3.17
CA TYR A 412 17.38 20.69 3.38
C TYR A 412 15.86 20.99 3.42
N TYR A 413 15.08 20.30 2.58
CA TYR A 413 13.61 20.45 2.56
C TYR A 413 12.93 19.82 3.79
N ILE A 414 13.43 18.69 4.28
CA ILE A 414 12.99 18.03 5.53
C ILE A 414 13.25 18.94 6.74
N ASP A 415 14.44 19.55 6.82
CA ASP A 415 14.82 20.47 7.89
C ASP A 415 14.07 21.80 7.79
N PHE A 416 13.87 22.32 6.58
CA PHE A 416 13.05 23.51 6.32
C PHE A 416 11.61 23.33 6.84
N ILE A 417 10.96 22.19 6.56
CA ILE A 417 9.61 21.88 7.08
C ILE A 417 9.61 21.93 8.61
N GLN A 418 10.55 21.24 9.27
CA GLN A 418 10.61 21.22 10.73
C GLN A 418 10.98 22.59 11.33
N GLN A 419 11.71 23.44 10.61
CA GLN A 419 12.05 24.78 11.08
C GLN A 419 10.82 25.70 11.21
N PHE A 420 9.83 25.57 10.31
CA PHE A 420 8.63 26.43 10.34
C PHE A 420 7.36 25.75 10.90
N VAL A 421 7.36 24.42 11.10
CA VAL A 421 6.40 23.71 11.96
C VAL A 421 7.17 22.73 12.87
N PRO A 422 7.70 23.20 14.01
CA PRO A 422 8.49 22.38 14.92
C PRO A 422 7.74 21.16 15.48
N ASP A 423 6.43 21.28 15.68
CA ASP A 423 5.56 20.27 16.29
C ASP A 423 5.46 18.98 15.47
N ILE A 424 5.77 19.02 14.18
CA ILE A 424 5.93 17.82 13.36
C ILE A 424 6.97 16.85 13.99
N ALA A 425 8.05 17.40 14.56
CA ALA A 425 9.06 16.68 15.33
C ALA A 425 9.43 15.29 14.76
N TRP A 426 10.05 15.28 13.58
CA TRP A 426 10.51 14.06 12.90
C TRP A 426 11.28 13.13 13.86
N GLY A 427 10.92 11.83 13.88
CA GLY A 427 11.58 10.82 14.72
C GLY A 427 11.17 10.86 16.19
N LYS A 428 10.13 11.63 16.55
CA LYS A 428 9.62 11.74 17.93
C LYS A 428 8.09 11.68 17.94
N HIS A 429 7.46 12.71 17.38
CA HIS A 429 6.01 12.77 17.23
C HIS A 429 5.59 12.13 15.90
N SER A 430 6.15 12.62 14.79
CA SER A 430 5.96 12.01 13.46
C SER A 430 6.96 10.88 13.24
N ARG A 431 6.46 9.64 13.16
CA ARG A 431 7.24 8.42 12.88
C ARG A 431 6.81 7.72 11.59
N VAL A 432 5.51 7.70 11.28
CA VAL A 432 4.97 6.99 10.10
C VAL A 432 4.26 7.94 9.14
N ILE A 433 4.74 8.01 7.90
CA ILE A 433 4.35 9.00 6.89
C ILE A 433 3.83 8.32 5.62
N LEU A 434 2.85 8.95 4.96
CA LEU A 434 2.40 8.61 3.61
C LEU A 434 2.91 9.65 2.59
N ASP A 435 3.74 9.25 1.63
CA ASP A 435 4.25 10.13 0.57
C ASP A 435 3.50 9.90 -0.76
N VAL A 436 2.62 10.84 -1.09
CA VAL A 436 1.70 10.78 -2.24
C VAL A 436 2.40 11.24 -3.51
N GLY A 437 2.44 10.39 -4.54
CA GLY A 437 3.03 10.73 -5.84
C GLY A 437 4.54 10.94 -5.73
N CYS A 438 5.21 10.10 -4.94
CA CYS A 438 6.56 10.23 -4.41
C CYS A 438 7.72 10.40 -5.42
N GLY A 439 7.46 10.31 -6.73
CA GLY A 439 8.50 10.21 -7.74
C GLY A 439 9.37 8.98 -7.49
N VAL A 440 10.69 9.19 -7.38
CA VAL A 440 11.68 8.16 -7.00
C VAL A 440 11.82 7.97 -5.48
N ALA A 441 10.85 8.45 -4.68
CA ALA A 441 10.79 8.37 -3.22
C ALA A 441 11.97 9.01 -2.45
N SER A 442 12.62 10.03 -3.02
CA SER A 442 13.76 10.71 -2.36
C SER A 442 13.38 11.38 -1.02
N PHE A 443 12.13 11.81 -0.81
CA PHE A 443 11.71 12.36 0.48
C PHE A 443 11.78 11.29 1.59
N GLY A 444 11.12 10.14 1.40
CA GLY A 444 11.21 9.00 2.30
C GLY A 444 12.64 8.44 2.44
N GLY A 445 13.41 8.40 1.36
CA GLY A 445 14.79 7.89 1.35
C GLY A 445 15.78 8.67 2.23
N TYR A 446 15.54 9.95 2.49
CA TYR A 446 16.36 10.77 3.39
C TYR A 446 15.73 10.96 4.78
N LEU A 447 14.42 10.72 4.93
CA LEU A 447 13.75 10.69 6.24
C LEU A 447 14.24 9.56 7.17
N PHE A 448 14.89 8.52 6.64
CA PHE A 448 15.63 7.54 7.45
C PHE A 448 16.69 8.20 8.36
N GLU A 449 17.29 9.32 7.94
CA GLU A 449 18.24 10.09 8.78
C GLU A 449 17.56 10.90 9.90
N ARG A 450 16.23 10.86 10.00
CA ARG A 450 15.45 11.40 11.13
C ARG A 450 14.75 10.28 11.92
N ASP A 451 15.11 9.01 11.69
CA ASP A 451 14.41 7.84 12.24
C ASP A 451 12.89 7.86 11.96
N VAL A 452 12.53 8.12 10.70
CA VAL A 452 11.15 8.18 10.20
C VAL A 452 10.95 7.14 9.10
N LEU A 453 9.83 6.41 9.17
CA LEU A 453 9.39 5.46 8.17
C LEU A 453 8.35 6.10 7.23
N THR A 454 8.63 6.08 5.93
CA THR A 454 7.74 6.66 4.90
C THR A 454 7.25 5.56 3.98
N MET A 455 5.93 5.37 3.90
CA MET A 455 5.29 4.57 2.88
C MET A 455 5.01 5.44 1.66
N SER A 456 5.74 5.20 0.57
CA SER A 456 5.64 5.98 -0.66
C SER A 456 4.68 5.30 -1.64
N PHE A 457 3.90 6.06 -2.42
CA PHE A 457 3.16 5.45 -3.53
C PHE A 457 3.01 6.33 -4.76
N ALA A 458 2.95 5.65 -5.91
CA ALA A 458 2.58 6.19 -7.21
C ALA A 458 1.95 5.06 -8.04
N PRO A 459 1.14 5.37 -9.07
CA PRO A 459 0.64 4.34 -9.99
C PRO A 459 1.79 3.68 -10.76
N LYS A 460 1.55 2.49 -11.33
CA LYS A 460 2.39 2.01 -12.44
C LYS A 460 2.24 3.01 -13.60
N ASP A 461 3.35 3.59 -14.07
CA ASP A 461 3.30 4.88 -14.75
C ASP A 461 3.88 4.90 -16.17
N GLU A 462 3.33 5.78 -17.01
CA GLU A 462 3.75 6.00 -18.40
C GLU A 462 5.16 6.62 -18.54
N HIS A 463 5.76 7.17 -17.48
CA HIS A 463 7.15 7.64 -17.51
C HIS A 463 8.16 6.53 -17.12
N GLU A 464 7.64 5.34 -16.81
CA GLU A 464 8.31 4.09 -16.49
C GLU A 464 9.08 4.08 -15.17
N ALA A 465 8.77 3.06 -14.36
CA ALA A 465 9.58 2.56 -13.25
C ALA A 465 9.76 3.47 -12.02
N GLN A 466 8.91 4.50 -11.78
CA GLN A 466 9.07 5.40 -10.61
C GLN A 466 9.16 4.67 -9.26
N VAL A 467 8.19 3.80 -8.96
CA VAL A 467 8.15 2.96 -7.74
C VAL A 467 9.29 1.93 -7.73
N GLN A 468 9.66 1.40 -8.89
CA GLN A 468 10.73 0.42 -9.04
C GLN A 468 12.11 1.02 -8.71
N PHE A 469 12.37 2.27 -9.11
CA PHE A 469 13.57 3.00 -8.71
C PHE A 469 13.65 3.17 -7.19
N ALA A 470 12.54 3.46 -6.50
CA ALA A 470 12.54 3.52 -5.03
C ALA A 470 12.90 2.17 -4.40
N LEU A 471 12.30 1.08 -4.89
CA LEU A 471 12.52 -0.28 -4.39
C LEU A 471 13.94 -0.81 -4.68
N GLU A 472 14.54 -0.46 -5.82
CA GLU A 472 15.94 -0.77 -6.16
C GLU A 472 16.95 0.06 -5.33
N ARG A 473 16.56 1.25 -4.88
CA ARG A 473 17.34 2.11 -3.98
C ARG A 473 17.26 1.71 -2.50
N GLY A 474 16.48 0.69 -2.16
CA GLY A 474 16.26 0.27 -0.76
C GLY A 474 15.29 1.15 0.03
N ILE A 475 14.30 1.75 -0.65
CA ILE A 475 13.32 2.70 -0.09
C ILE A 475 11.89 2.11 -0.18
N PRO A 476 11.04 2.21 0.86
CA PRO A 476 9.69 1.66 0.83
C PRO A 476 8.78 2.39 -0.16
N ALA A 477 8.21 1.65 -1.10
CA ALA A 477 7.19 2.14 -2.02
C ALA A 477 6.23 1.04 -2.48
N ILE A 478 5.01 1.41 -2.91
CA ILE A 478 4.02 0.51 -3.53
C ILE A 478 3.42 1.10 -4.82
N SER A 479 3.00 0.21 -5.72
CA SER A 479 2.30 0.57 -6.97
C SER A 479 0.80 0.72 -6.69
N ALA A 480 0.34 1.95 -6.45
CA ALA A 480 -1.05 2.23 -6.08
C ALA A 480 -1.54 3.58 -6.62
N VAL A 481 -2.86 3.76 -6.70
CA VAL A 481 -3.50 5.02 -7.13
C VAL A 481 -4.72 5.32 -6.24
N MET A 482 -4.99 6.60 -5.99
CA MET A 482 -6.27 7.04 -5.43
C MET A 482 -7.22 7.29 -6.60
N GLY A 483 -7.92 6.25 -7.03
CA GLY A 483 -8.89 6.33 -8.12
C GLY A 483 -10.33 6.32 -7.59
N THR A 484 -10.91 5.13 -7.54
CA THR A 484 -12.29 4.86 -7.11
C THR A 484 -12.38 4.02 -5.84
N LYS A 485 -11.32 3.25 -5.51
CA LYS A 485 -11.18 2.43 -4.28
C LYS A 485 -10.34 3.12 -3.19
N ARG A 486 -10.54 2.73 -1.92
CA ARG A 486 -9.71 3.11 -0.76
C ARG A 486 -8.27 2.60 -0.94
N LEU A 487 -7.31 3.35 -0.41
CA LEU A 487 -5.94 2.89 -0.19
C LEU A 487 -5.96 1.74 0.84
N PRO A 488 -5.16 0.67 0.65
CA PRO A 488 -5.18 -0.55 1.48
C PRO A 488 -4.51 -0.38 2.87
N PHE A 489 -4.78 0.74 3.52
CA PHE A 489 -4.35 1.11 4.87
C PHE A 489 -5.58 1.33 5.77
N PRO A 490 -5.49 1.08 7.09
CA PRO A 490 -6.58 1.38 8.02
C PRO A 490 -6.79 2.88 8.17
N GLY A 491 -7.93 3.28 8.74
CA GLY A 491 -8.19 4.68 9.05
C GLY A 491 -7.41 5.16 10.28
N ARG A 492 -7.07 6.45 10.34
CA ARG A 492 -6.44 7.11 11.49
C ARG A 492 -5.08 6.46 11.87
N VAL A 493 -4.16 6.29 10.92
CA VAL A 493 -2.88 5.55 11.11
C VAL A 493 -1.60 6.33 10.81
N PHE A 494 -1.61 7.25 9.84
CA PHE A 494 -0.43 8.05 9.51
C PHE A 494 -0.33 9.29 10.39
N ASP A 495 0.89 9.61 10.81
CA ASP A 495 1.18 10.78 11.63
C ASP A 495 1.23 12.05 10.75
N VAL A 496 1.76 11.91 9.51
CA VAL A 496 1.81 12.95 8.48
C VAL A 496 1.48 12.37 7.10
N VAL A 497 0.81 13.15 6.24
CA VAL A 497 0.72 12.91 4.79
C VAL A 497 1.48 14.01 4.05
N HIS A 498 2.26 13.64 3.04
CA HIS A 498 3.05 14.55 2.21
C HIS A 498 2.65 14.49 0.73
N CYS A 499 2.67 15.62 0.03
CA CYS A 499 2.56 15.72 -1.43
C CYS A 499 3.48 16.83 -1.96
N ALA A 500 4.55 16.44 -2.68
CA ALA A 500 5.41 17.36 -3.42
C ALA A 500 5.14 17.25 -4.93
N ARG A 501 4.37 18.21 -5.48
CA ARG A 501 3.93 18.27 -6.89
C ARG A 501 3.24 16.98 -7.39
N CYS A 502 2.53 16.28 -6.50
CA CYS A 502 1.91 14.97 -6.76
C CYS A 502 0.81 14.93 -7.84
N ARG A 503 0.41 16.08 -8.41
CA ARG A 503 -0.60 16.23 -9.48
C ARG A 503 -2.00 15.67 -9.17
N VAL A 504 -2.31 15.35 -7.91
CA VAL A 504 -3.64 14.90 -7.48
C VAL A 504 -4.61 16.10 -7.43
N PRO A 505 -5.78 16.04 -8.09
CA PRO A 505 -6.76 17.13 -8.11
C PRO A 505 -7.60 17.14 -6.82
N TRP A 506 -6.97 17.48 -5.68
CA TRP A 506 -7.55 17.40 -4.34
C TRP A 506 -8.92 18.08 -4.13
N HIS A 507 -9.24 19.09 -4.95
CA HIS A 507 -10.39 19.98 -4.79
C HIS A 507 -11.62 19.60 -5.62
N ILE A 508 -11.49 18.70 -6.62
CA ILE A 508 -12.62 18.33 -7.48
C ILE A 508 -13.56 17.33 -6.80
N GLU A 509 -14.75 17.15 -7.35
CA GLU A 509 -15.68 16.06 -6.98
C GLU A 509 -15.98 16.00 -5.47
N GLY A 510 -16.24 17.17 -4.88
CA GLY A 510 -16.52 17.32 -3.45
C GLY A 510 -15.33 17.07 -2.53
N GLY A 511 -14.11 16.98 -3.08
CA GLY A 511 -12.89 16.67 -2.32
C GLY A 511 -12.67 15.18 -2.10
N LYS A 512 -13.26 14.29 -2.90
CA LYS A 512 -13.26 12.83 -2.69
C LYS A 512 -11.87 12.22 -2.40
N LEU A 513 -10.83 12.71 -3.07
CA LEU A 513 -9.45 12.24 -2.87
C LEU A 513 -8.81 12.80 -1.58
N LEU A 514 -9.17 14.03 -1.18
CA LEU A 514 -8.72 14.62 0.09
C LEU A 514 -9.46 14.02 1.29
N LEU A 515 -10.71 13.56 1.09
CA LEU A 515 -11.46 12.78 2.08
C LEU A 515 -10.82 11.43 2.39
N GLU A 516 -10.20 10.78 1.40
CA GLU A 516 -9.40 9.57 1.64
C GLU A 516 -8.14 9.86 2.47
N LEU A 517 -7.45 10.97 2.22
CA LEU A 517 -6.38 11.42 3.12
C LEU A 517 -6.91 11.70 4.53
N ASN A 518 -8.09 12.31 4.65
CA ASN A 518 -8.74 12.53 5.93
C ASN A 518 -9.14 11.22 6.63
N ARG A 519 -9.42 10.12 5.90
CA ARG A 519 -9.62 8.79 6.50
C ARG A 519 -8.33 8.26 7.12
N VAL A 520 -7.22 8.26 6.38
CA VAL A 520 -5.96 7.59 6.81
C VAL A 520 -5.08 8.43 7.75
N LEU A 521 -5.19 9.76 7.74
CA LEU A 521 -4.47 10.68 8.64
C LEU A 521 -5.03 10.63 10.07
N ARG A 522 -4.16 10.60 11.08
CA ARG A 522 -4.54 10.67 12.51
C ARG A 522 -5.23 12.01 12.86
N PRO A 523 -6.20 12.05 13.79
CA PRO A 523 -6.70 13.30 14.37
C PRO A 523 -5.53 14.11 14.97
N GLY A 524 -5.46 15.41 14.70
CA GLY A 524 -4.29 16.23 15.03
C GLY A 524 -3.07 16.07 14.11
N GLY A 525 -3.09 15.15 13.14
CA GLY A 525 -1.99 14.90 12.22
C GLY A 525 -1.88 15.94 11.10
N PHE A 526 -0.71 16.02 10.45
CA PHE A 526 -0.39 17.06 9.47
C PHE A 526 -0.53 16.62 8.01
N PHE A 527 -0.94 17.54 7.14
CA PHE A 527 -0.83 17.42 5.68
C PHE A 527 0.13 18.49 5.14
N VAL A 528 1.26 18.05 4.57
CA VAL A 528 2.32 18.90 4.03
C VAL A 528 2.20 18.95 2.51
N TRP A 529 1.75 20.09 1.97
CA TRP A 529 1.47 20.27 0.55
C TRP A 529 2.42 21.28 -0.10
N SER A 530 3.22 20.83 -1.06
CA SER A 530 4.05 21.69 -1.90
C SER A 530 3.69 21.49 -3.37
N ALA A 531 2.85 22.34 -3.92
CA ALA A 531 2.43 22.33 -5.33
C ALA A 531 2.32 23.77 -5.87
N THR A 532 2.25 23.94 -7.19
CA THR A 532 2.22 25.26 -7.83
C THR A 532 1.10 26.19 -7.31
N PRO A 533 -0.12 25.72 -6.92
CA PRO A 533 -1.14 26.56 -6.30
C PRO A 533 -0.71 27.28 -5.01
N VAL A 534 0.32 26.75 -4.32
CA VAL A 534 0.80 27.30 -3.04
C VAL A 534 1.73 28.50 -3.24
N TYR A 535 2.35 28.68 -4.42
CA TYR A 535 3.41 29.68 -4.63
C TYR A 535 3.47 30.36 -6.00
N GLN A 536 2.71 29.90 -6.99
CA GLN A 536 2.54 30.58 -8.27
C GLN A 536 1.31 31.50 -8.22
N LYS A 537 1.08 32.25 -9.31
CA LYS A 537 -0.04 33.18 -9.48
C LYS A 537 -0.69 33.08 -10.86
N LEU A 538 -0.58 31.92 -11.50
CA LEU A 538 -1.33 31.62 -12.72
C LEU A 538 -2.83 31.53 -12.37
N PRO A 539 -3.76 31.84 -13.29
CA PRO A 539 -5.20 31.83 -12.98
C PRO A 539 -5.67 30.48 -12.41
N GLU A 540 -5.29 29.38 -13.04
CA GLU A 540 -5.60 28.01 -12.58
C GLU A 540 -5.01 27.73 -11.18
N ASP A 541 -3.73 28.04 -10.96
CA ASP A 541 -3.09 27.87 -9.64
C ASP A 541 -3.84 28.64 -8.53
N VAL A 542 -4.34 29.83 -8.82
CA VAL A 542 -5.13 30.65 -7.89
C VAL A 542 -6.53 30.06 -7.66
N GLU A 543 -7.21 29.60 -8.72
CA GLU A 543 -8.52 28.95 -8.60
C GLU A 543 -8.44 27.65 -7.77
N ILE A 544 -7.43 26.82 -8.04
CA ILE A 544 -7.15 25.61 -7.25
C ILE A 544 -6.85 25.96 -5.79
N TRP A 545 -6.12 27.04 -5.53
CA TRP A 545 -5.78 27.51 -4.18
C TRP A 545 -7.00 28.00 -3.40
N GLU A 546 -7.90 28.78 -4.03
CA GLU A 546 -9.16 29.19 -3.40
C GLU A 546 -10.10 27.99 -3.17
N ALA A 547 -10.21 27.08 -4.14
CA ALA A 547 -11.00 25.86 -4.00
C ALA A 547 -10.48 24.96 -2.85
N MET A 548 -9.16 24.79 -2.74
CA MET A 548 -8.53 24.07 -1.64
C MET A 548 -8.78 24.73 -0.29
N LYS A 549 -8.57 26.06 -0.16
CA LYS A 549 -8.87 26.77 1.09
C LYS A 549 -10.35 26.71 1.49
N LYS A 550 -11.27 26.65 0.52
CA LYS A 550 -12.70 26.42 0.81
C LYS A 550 -12.92 24.99 1.33
N LEU A 551 -12.37 23.99 0.64
CA LEU A 551 -12.52 22.58 0.99
C LEU A 551 -11.90 22.25 2.35
N THR A 552 -10.65 22.64 2.63
CA THR A 552 -9.99 22.34 3.91
C THR A 552 -10.74 22.95 5.09
N LYS A 553 -11.33 24.15 4.94
CA LYS A 553 -12.22 24.74 5.95
C LYS A 553 -13.51 23.94 6.16
N LEU A 554 -14.12 23.40 5.10
CA LEU A 554 -15.29 22.51 5.21
C LEU A 554 -14.95 21.17 5.87
N LEU A 555 -13.70 20.70 5.73
CA LEU A 555 -13.11 19.56 6.44
C LEU A 555 -12.67 19.88 7.88
N CYS A 556 -12.84 21.11 8.35
CA CYS A 556 -12.33 21.61 9.63
C CYS A 556 -10.80 21.52 9.81
N TRP A 557 -10.04 21.41 8.72
CA TRP A 557 -8.57 21.41 8.76
C TRP A 557 -8.05 22.84 8.95
N GLU A 558 -7.20 23.03 9.95
CA GLU A 558 -6.50 24.29 10.21
C GLU A 558 -5.35 24.46 9.23
N LEU A 559 -5.12 25.69 8.76
CA LEU A 559 -3.92 26.06 8.00
C LEU A 559 -2.89 26.60 8.99
N VAL A 560 -1.99 25.73 9.44
CA VAL A 560 -0.99 26.04 10.48
C VAL A 560 0.04 27.04 9.97
N SER A 561 0.54 26.85 8.75
CA SER A 561 1.57 27.72 8.18
C SER A 561 1.64 27.65 6.66
N ILE A 562 2.11 28.74 6.05
CA ILE A 562 2.60 28.75 4.67
C ILE A 562 4.00 29.38 4.69
N SER A 563 5.00 28.64 4.23
CA SER A 563 6.38 29.12 4.14
C SER A 563 6.87 29.07 2.70
N LYS A 564 7.74 30.02 2.33
CA LYS A 564 8.41 30.04 1.02
C LYS A 564 9.87 29.67 1.16
N ASP A 565 10.21 28.50 0.62
CA ASP A 565 11.58 28.07 0.41
C ASP A 565 12.25 28.98 -0.63
N ARG A 566 13.19 29.80 -0.16
CA ARG A 566 13.95 30.73 -1.02
C ARG A 566 15.07 30.06 -1.81
N VAL A 567 15.50 28.86 -1.41
CA VAL A 567 16.60 28.12 -2.04
C VAL A 567 16.07 27.28 -3.20
N ASN A 568 15.01 26.50 -2.98
CA ASN A 568 14.36 25.75 -4.06
C ASN A 568 13.36 26.59 -4.88
N GLY A 569 12.96 27.76 -4.37
CA GLY A 569 12.05 28.70 -5.04
C GLY A 569 10.55 28.36 -4.91
N VAL A 570 10.21 27.44 -4.02
CA VAL A 570 8.84 26.86 -3.87
C VAL A 570 8.14 27.33 -2.60
N GLY A 571 6.85 27.05 -2.49
CA GLY A 571 6.09 27.20 -1.25
C GLY A 571 5.63 25.86 -0.70
N VAL A 572 5.40 25.83 0.61
CA VAL A 572 4.84 24.69 1.34
C VAL A 572 3.73 25.22 2.24
N ALA A 573 2.52 24.66 2.11
CA ALA A 573 1.41 24.87 3.02
C ALA A 573 1.29 23.65 3.92
N VAL A 574 1.19 23.86 5.23
CA VAL A 574 0.98 22.81 6.22
C VAL A 574 -0.39 22.99 6.85
N TYR A 575 -1.21 21.95 6.72
CA TYR A 575 -2.52 21.86 7.36
C TYR A 575 -2.48 20.86 8.50
N GLN A 576 -3.39 21.00 9.46
CA GLN A 576 -3.58 20.04 10.55
C GLN A 576 -5.04 19.58 10.59
N LYS A 577 -5.25 18.26 10.65
CA LYS A 577 -6.57 17.65 10.82
C LYS A 577 -7.05 17.89 12.25
N PRO A 578 -8.35 18.21 12.50
CA PRO A 578 -8.83 18.47 13.85
C PRO A 578 -8.63 17.27 14.80
N ALA A 579 -8.34 17.57 16.07
CA ALA A 579 -8.15 16.60 17.15
C ALA A 579 -9.43 16.35 17.98
N SER A 580 -10.54 17.02 17.67
CA SER A 580 -11.85 16.82 18.33
C SER A 580 -13.01 17.05 17.35
N ASN A 581 -14.22 16.63 17.72
CA ASN A 581 -15.43 16.84 16.91
C ASN A 581 -15.99 18.27 17.01
N GLU A 582 -15.44 19.14 17.87
CA GLU A 582 -15.99 20.47 18.15
C GLU A 582 -16.25 21.31 16.88
N CYS A 583 -15.34 21.26 15.91
CA CYS A 583 -15.54 21.97 14.66
C CYS A 583 -16.63 21.30 13.80
N TYR A 584 -16.67 19.97 13.75
CA TYR A 584 -17.71 19.23 13.01
C TYR A 584 -19.12 19.54 13.52
N GLU A 585 -19.28 19.64 14.85
CA GLU A 585 -20.54 19.96 15.53
C GLU A 585 -20.99 21.41 15.33
N LYS A 586 -20.03 22.34 15.12
CA LYS A 586 -20.28 23.77 14.90
C LYS A 586 -20.51 24.14 13.42
N ARG A 587 -20.52 23.16 12.49
CA ARG A 587 -20.73 23.40 11.05
C ARG A 587 -22.19 23.75 10.75
N SER A 588 -22.39 24.88 10.07
CA SER A 588 -23.71 25.32 9.59
C SER A 588 -24.30 24.46 8.48
N GLN A 589 -23.47 23.69 7.77
CA GLN A 589 -23.86 22.76 6.71
C GLN A 589 -23.01 21.50 6.80
N ASN A 590 -23.63 20.33 6.68
CA ASN A 590 -22.94 19.04 6.73
C ASN A 590 -22.39 18.64 5.34
N GLU A 591 -21.59 19.51 4.74
CA GLU A 591 -21.00 19.34 3.40
C GLU A 591 -19.46 19.48 3.47
N PRO A 592 -18.67 18.42 3.22
CA PRO A 592 -19.10 17.03 3.01
C PRO A 592 -19.76 16.41 4.26
N PRO A 593 -20.62 15.39 4.10
CA PRO A 593 -21.31 14.76 5.23
C PRO A 593 -20.37 13.99 6.16
N LEU A 594 -20.81 13.76 7.39
CA LEU A 594 -20.22 12.72 8.23
C LEU A 594 -20.59 11.32 7.69
N CYS A 595 -19.69 10.35 7.84
CA CYS A 595 -19.95 8.96 7.47
C CYS A 595 -20.98 8.32 8.41
N GLN A 596 -21.69 7.30 7.91
CA GLN A 596 -22.57 6.47 8.73
C GLN A 596 -21.75 5.64 9.72
N GLU A 597 -22.32 5.31 10.87
CA GLU A 597 -21.63 4.54 11.92
C GLU A 597 -21.37 3.08 11.51
N SER A 598 -22.01 2.61 10.42
CA SER A 598 -21.75 1.33 9.75
C SER A 598 -20.60 1.36 8.72
N ASP A 599 -20.06 2.54 8.37
CA ASP A 599 -18.90 2.66 7.48
C ASP A 599 -17.61 2.61 8.30
N ASP A 600 -17.11 1.40 8.53
CA ASP A 600 -15.84 1.18 9.23
C ASP A 600 -14.68 1.91 8.52
N PRO A 601 -13.91 2.77 9.22
CA PRO A 601 -12.75 3.44 8.63
C PRO A 601 -11.56 2.50 8.35
N ASN A 602 -11.51 1.28 8.93
CA ASN A 602 -10.44 0.31 8.68
C ASN A 602 -10.67 -0.50 7.39
N ALA A 603 -11.90 -0.93 7.13
CA ALA A 603 -12.31 -1.63 5.92
C ALA A 603 -11.82 -0.89 4.66
N ALA A 604 -10.79 -1.45 4.01
CA ALA A 604 -10.10 -0.80 2.90
C ALA A 604 -9.96 -1.69 1.66
N TRP A 605 -9.88 -3.02 1.83
CA TRP A 605 -9.66 -3.93 0.71
C TRP A 605 -10.86 -3.96 -0.25
N ASN A 606 -10.63 -3.53 -1.50
CA ASN A 606 -11.67 -3.36 -2.54
C ASN A 606 -12.88 -2.48 -2.13
N VAL A 607 -12.80 -1.70 -1.04
CA VAL A 607 -13.87 -0.80 -0.59
C VAL A 607 -13.88 0.48 -1.44
N PRO A 608 -15.03 0.93 -1.99
CA PRO A 608 -15.11 2.18 -2.73
C PRO A 608 -14.79 3.42 -1.87
N LEU A 609 -14.18 4.44 -2.49
CA LEU A 609 -13.98 5.76 -1.88
C LEU A 609 -15.32 6.39 -1.51
N GLN A 610 -15.43 6.80 -0.24
CA GLN A 610 -16.61 7.45 0.32
C GLN A 610 -16.46 8.97 0.29
N ALA A 611 -17.55 9.68 0.02
CA ALA A 611 -17.60 11.14 0.00
C ALA A 611 -18.04 11.71 1.37
N CYS A 612 -17.45 11.21 2.46
CA CYS A 612 -17.83 11.55 3.83
C CYS A 612 -16.63 11.59 4.79
N MET A 613 -16.81 12.16 5.99
CA MET A 613 -15.80 12.22 7.05
C MET A 613 -16.18 11.36 8.26
N HIS A 614 -15.26 10.52 8.75
CA HIS A 614 -15.40 9.88 10.04
C HIS A 614 -15.24 10.89 11.19
N LYS A 615 -16.06 10.73 12.25
CA LYS A 615 -15.88 11.44 13.53
C LYS A 615 -14.50 11.13 14.13
N VAL A 616 -13.99 12.05 14.94
CA VAL A 616 -12.89 11.78 15.87
C VAL A 616 -13.45 10.93 17.03
N PRO A 617 -12.76 9.87 17.46
CA PRO A 617 -13.12 9.11 18.67
C PRO A 617 -13.19 9.99 19.91
N VAL A 618 -14.16 9.73 20.80
CA VAL A 618 -14.31 10.46 22.08
C VAL A 618 -14.22 9.56 23.31
N ASP A 619 -14.37 8.25 23.15
CA ASP A 619 -14.14 7.30 24.23
C ASP A 619 -12.63 7.12 24.45
N ALA A 620 -12.17 7.25 25.69
CA ALA A 620 -10.76 7.11 26.05
C ALA A 620 -10.17 5.71 25.77
N SER A 621 -11.03 4.71 25.52
CA SER A 621 -10.67 3.35 25.11
C SER A 621 -10.80 3.08 23.60
N GLU A 622 -11.38 3.98 22.79
CA GLU A 622 -11.45 3.81 21.33
C GLU A 622 -10.16 4.29 20.64
N ARG A 623 -9.66 3.49 19.68
CA ARG A 623 -8.45 3.79 18.90
C ARG A 623 -8.55 5.11 18.11
N GLY A 624 -7.77 6.10 18.52
CA GLY A 624 -7.66 7.43 17.89
C GLY A 624 -8.26 8.59 18.70
N SER A 625 -8.73 8.35 19.94
CA SER A 625 -9.07 9.41 20.91
C SER A 625 -7.83 10.00 21.60
N GLN A 626 -6.75 9.22 21.64
CA GLN A 626 -5.43 9.61 22.15
C GLN A 626 -4.38 9.37 21.06
N TRP A 627 -3.27 10.10 21.14
CA TRP A 627 -2.09 9.81 20.31
C TRP A 627 -1.30 8.62 20.85
N PRO A 628 -0.57 7.88 19.99
CA PRO A 628 0.44 6.93 20.44
C PRO A 628 1.51 7.62 21.32
N GLU A 629 2.24 6.82 22.09
CA GLU A 629 3.44 7.29 22.79
C GLU A 629 4.45 7.92 21.81
N GLN A 630 5.33 8.78 22.32
CA GLN A 630 6.43 9.31 21.52
C GLN A 630 7.38 8.17 21.08
N TRP A 631 7.92 8.27 19.87
CA TRP A 631 8.95 7.33 19.40
C TRP A 631 10.24 7.49 20.23
N PRO A 632 10.92 6.41 20.64
CA PRO A 632 10.68 5.00 20.29
C PRO A 632 9.72 4.22 21.20
N ALA A 633 9.23 4.79 22.30
CA ALA A 633 8.47 4.04 23.32
C ALA A 633 7.20 3.33 22.79
N ARG A 634 6.55 3.87 21.75
CA ARG A 634 5.41 3.21 21.08
C ARG A 634 5.72 1.83 20.48
N LEU A 635 7.00 1.51 20.19
CA LEU A 635 7.37 0.22 19.60
C LEU A 635 7.10 -0.98 20.53
N GLU A 636 7.31 -0.79 21.83
CA GLU A 636 7.35 -1.85 22.83
C GLU A 636 6.12 -1.82 23.76
N LYS A 637 5.45 -0.66 23.89
CA LYS A 637 4.25 -0.51 24.72
C LYS A 637 2.98 -1.01 23.99
N PRO A 638 2.15 -1.87 24.63
CA PRO A 638 0.81 -2.17 24.13
C PRO A 638 -0.03 -0.88 23.96
N PRO A 639 -0.74 -0.68 22.84
CA PRO A 639 -1.60 0.48 22.65
C PRO A 639 -2.73 0.56 23.68
N TYR A 640 -3.08 1.77 24.12
CA TYR A 640 -4.02 2.03 25.22
C TYR A 640 -5.44 1.46 25.04
N TRP A 641 -5.81 1.14 23.80
CA TRP A 641 -7.12 0.63 23.39
C TRP A 641 -7.15 -0.90 23.24
N LEU A 642 -6.00 -1.58 23.39
CA LEU A 642 -5.98 -3.00 23.71
C LEU A 642 -6.34 -3.14 25.18
N LEU A 643 -7.47 -3.79 25.46
CA LEU A 643 -7.97 -3.98 26.81
C LEU A 643 -7.78 -5.44 27.22
N SER A 644 -7.42 -5.73 28.48
CA SER A 644 -7.30 -7.12 28.96
C SER A 644 -8.66 -7.87 29.04
N SER A 645 -9.78 -7.20 28.70
CA SER A 645 -11.09 -7.81 28.44
C SER A 645 -11.28 -8.31 27.00
N GLN A 646 -10.40 -7.90 26.08
CA GLN A 646 -10.34 -8.39 24.70
C GLN A 646 -9.39 -9.59 24.66
N VAL A 647 -9.74 -10.59 23.84
CA VAL A 647 -8.88 -11.75 23.57
C VAL A 647 -7.99 -11.43 22.36
N GLY A 648 -6.69 -11.65 22.51
CA GLY A 648 -5.68 -11.49 21.47
C GLY A 648 -5.71 -12.62 20.43
N VAL A 649 -4.86 -12.49 19.41
CA VAL A 649 -4.83 -13.40 18.25
C VAL A 649 -4.42 -14.83 18.64
N TYR A 650 -3.60 -15.00 19.68
CA TYR A 650 -3.20 -16.32 20.18
C TYR A 650 -3.97 -16.76 21.44
N GLY A 651 -5.00 -16.03 21.85
CA GLY A 651 -5.93 -16.47 22.92
C GLY A 651 -5.63 -15.98 24.34
N LYS A 652 -4.52 -15.25 24.57
CA LYS A 652 -4.31 -14.49 25.82
C LYS A 652 -5.18 -13.23 25.82
N ALA A 653 -5.22 -12.50 26.94
CA ALA A 653 -5.73 -11.14 26.96
C ALA A 653 -4.85 -10.22 26.08
N ALA A 654 -5.45 -9.23 25.40
CA ALA A 654 -4.81 -8.60 24.23
C ALA A 654 -3.48 -7.84 24.50
N PRO A 655 -3.31 -7.06 25.60
CA PRO A 655 -2.02 -6.48 25.96
C PRO A 655 -0.92 -7.51 26.26
N GLU A 656 -1.30 -8.60 26.92
CA GLU A 656 -0.42 -9.70 27.31
C GLU A 656 -0.01 -10.55 26.08
N ASP A 657 -0.92 -10.70 25.11
CA ASP A 657 -0.69 -11.38 23.83
C ASP A 657 0.27 -10.58 22.92
N PHE A 658 0.08 -9.26 22.82
CA PHE A 658 0.99 -8.33 22.14
C PHE A 658 2.41 -8.39 22.73
N THR A 659 2.51 -8.47 24.06
CA THR A 659 3.79 -8.52 24.77
C THR A 659 4.50 -9.85 24.50
N ALA A 660 3.77 -10.97 24.58
CA ALA A 660 4.29 -12.30 24.29
C ALA A 660 4.74 -12.47 22.82
N ASP A 661 4.04 -11.88 21.84
CA ASP A 661 4.49 -11.84 20.43
C ASP A 661 5.83 -11.11 20.30
N TYR A 662 5.98 -9.96 20.97
CA TYR A 662 7.24 -9.20 20.91
C TYR A 662 8.41 -9.95 21.55
N GLU A 663 8.23 -10.51 22.75
CA GLU A 663 9.26 -11.32 23.42
C GLU A 663 9.64 -12.56 22.59
N HIS A 664 8.65 -13.23 21.99
CA HIS A 664 8.86 -14.38 21.10
C HIS A 664 9.67 -14.01 19.86
N TRP A 665 9.29 -12.96 19.13
CA TRP A 665 10.03 -12.55 17.93
C TRP A 665 11.41 -11.98 18.25
N GLN A 666 11.58 -11.24 19.34
CA GLN A 666 12.88 -10.79 19.82
C GLN A 666 13.80 -12.00 20.12
N HIS A 667 13.27 -13.04 20.77
CA HIS A 667 13.99 -14.28 21.01
C HIS A 667 14.34 -15.01 19.70
N VAL A 668 13.36 -15.29 18.85
CA VAL A 668 13.54 -16.04 17.59
C VAL A 668 14.54 -15.35 16.66
N VAL A 669 14.45 -14.03 16.51
CA VAL A 669 15.41 -13.27 15.69
C VAL A 669 16.80 -13.35 16.30
N THR A 670 16.94 -12.94 17.57
CA THR A 670 18.25 -12.82 18.24
C THR A 670 18.97 -14.16 18.45
N LYS A 671 18.24 -15.27 18.59
CA LYS A 671 18.83 -16.59 18.93
C LYS A 671 18.88 -17.58 17.77
N SER A 672 18.04 -17.42 16.76
CA SER A 672 17.96 -18.37 15.64
C SER A 672 18.23 -17.73 14.29
N TYR A 673 17.69 -16.54 14.01
CA TYR A 673 17.74 -15.99 12.65
C TYR A 673 19.02 -15.19 12.36
N LEU A 674 19.57 -14.44 13.34
CA LEU A 674 20.79 -13.66 13.15
C LEU A 674 22.02 -14.56 12.91
N ASP A 675 22.31 -15.46 13.85
CA ASP A 675 23.53 -16.30 13.81
C ASP A 675 23.29 -17.68 13.16
N GLY A 676 22.10 -18.27 13.32
CA GLY A 676 21.85 -19.69 13.03
C GLY A 676 21.55 -20.02 11.55
N MET A 677 21.15 -19.05 10.74
CA MET A 677 20.68 -19.30 9.36
C MET A 677 21.72 -19.05 8.25
N GLY A 678 22.92 -18.56 8.57
CA GLY A 678 23.92 -18.18 7.57
C GLY A 678 23.50 -17.02 6.66
N ILE A 679 22.57 -16.18 7.12
CA ILE A 679 22.09 -15.00 6.39
C ILE A 679 23.03 -13.83 6.68
N ASN A 680 23.64 -13.23 5.65
CA ASN A 680 24.30 -11.95 5.83
C ASN A 680 23.26 -10.83 5.97
N TRP A 681 22.89 -10.50 7.20
CA TRP A 681 21.94 -9.44 7.53
C TRP A 681 22.41 -8.03 7.13
N SER A 682 23.71 -7.80 6.88
CA SER A 682 24.18 -6.51 6.34
C SER A 682 23.74 -6.26 4.90
N ALA A 683 23.40 -7.33 4.16
CA ALA A 683 22.97 -7.30 2.77
C ALA A 683 21.44 -7.47 2.63
N VAL A 684 20.69 -7.40 3.73
CA VAL A 684 19.22 -7.32 3.73
C VAL A 684 18.83 -5.88 3.97
N ARG A 685 17.97 -5.30 3.12
CA ARG A 685 17.44 -3.94 3.28
C ARG A 685 15.92 -3.91 3.19
N ASN A 686 15.37 -4.53 2.15
CA ASN A 686 13.94 -4.64 1.90
C ASN A 686 13.45 -6.02 2.37
N ALA A 687 12.81 -6.08 3.54
CA ALA A 687 12.17 -7.29 4.04
C ALA A 687 10.64 -7.20 3.93
N MET A 688 9.97 -8.35 3.91
CA MET A 688 8.52 -8.46 4.03
C MET A 688 8.15 -9.57 5.01
N ASP A 689 7.27 -9.27 5.95
CA ASP A 689 6.61 -10.26 6.79
C ASP A 689 5.24 -10.56 6.19
N MET A 690 5.13 -11.70 5.52
CA MET A 690 3.99 -12.04 4.66
C MET A 690 2.71 -12.36 5.46
N LYS A 691 2.82 -12.67 6.77
CA LYS A 691 1.66 -12.94 7.64
C LYS A 691 1.89 -12.33 9.03
N SER A 692 2.05 -11.01 9.05
CA SER A 692 2.33 -10.27 10.28
C SER A 692 1.11 -10.22 11.19
N ILE A 693 1.33 -10.40 12.50
CA ILE A 693 0.30 -10.28 13.53
C ILE A 693 0.47 -8.93 14.25
N TYR A 694 1.21 -8.85 15.35
CA TYR A 694 1.45 -7.58 16.05
C TYR A 694 2.73 -6.85 15.58
N GLY A 695 3.30 -7.24 14.44
CA GLY A 695 4.54 -6.66 13.90
C GLY A 695 5.81 -7.04 14.66
N GLY A 696 5.77 -8.05 15.55
CA GLY A 696 6.90 -8.41 16.41
C GLY A 696 8.19 -8.75 15.64
N PHE A 697 8.10 -9.44 14.49
CA PHE A 697 9.26 -9.70 13.63
C PHE A 697 9.95 -8.40 13.16
N ALA A 698 9.18 -7.39 12.76
CA ALA A 698 9.72 -6.09 12.37
C ALA A 698 10.25 -5.28 13.55
N ALA A 699 9.60 -5.39 14.72
CA ALA A 699 10.08 -4.76 15.96
C ALA A 699 11.40 -5.40 16.45
N ALA A 700 11.59 -6.70 16.25
CA ALA A 700 12.81 -7.43 16.59
C ALA A 700 13.99 -7.14 15.63
N LEU A 701 13.73 -6.62 14.43
CA LEU A 701 14.75 -6.20 13.45
C LEU A 701 15.10 -4.69 13.53
N ARG A 702 14.50 -3.95 14.47
CA ARG A 702 14.57 -2.47 14.56
C ARG A 702 15.97 -1.89 14.71
N ASP A 703 16.92 -2.63 15.30
CA ASP A 703 18.31 -2.18 15.46
C ASP A 703 19.20 -2.47 14.22
N LEU A 704 18.62 -3.05 13.17
CA LEU A 704 19.28 -3.24 11.87
C LEU A 704 18.87 -2.16 10.87
N ASN A 705 19.65 -1.99 9.80
CA ASN A 705 19.30 -1.13 8.66
C ASN A 705 18.24 -1.77 7.73
N VAL A 706 17.27 -2.51 8.28
CA VAL A 706 16.20 -3.21 7.55
C VAL A 706 14.88 -2.44 7.71
N TRP A 707 14.06 -2.38 6.66
CA TRP A 707 12.64 -2.04 6.77
C TRP A 707 11.79 -3.25 6.38
N VAL A 708 10.63 -3.38 7.02
CA VAL A 708 9.73 -4.53 6.82
C VAL A 708 8.37 -4.06 6.28
N MET A 709 7.95 -4.58 5.13
CA MET A 709 6.55 -4.56 4.73
C MET A 709 5.79 -5.59 5.57
N ASN A 710 5.04 -5.14 6.58
CA ASN A 710 4.19 -6.03 7.37
C ASN A 710 2.86 -6.26 6.63
N VAL A 711 2.58 -7.49 6.22
CA VAL A 711 1.37 -7.82 5.46
C VAL A 711 0.35 -8.48 6.37
N VAL A 712 -0.82 -7.86 6.51
CA VAL A 712 -1.96 -8.41 7.24
C VAL A 712 -2.95 -8.95 6.22
N SER A 713 -3.21 -10.26 6.28
CA SER A 713 -4.12 -10.93 5.36
C SER A 713 -5.56 -10.51 5.66
N ILE A 714 -6.36 -10.27 4.62
CA ILE A 714 -7.81 -9.97 4.75
C ILE A 714 -8.62 -11.10 5.40
N ASP A 715 -8.06 -12.31 5.43
CA ASP A 715 -8.61 -13.50 6.10
C ASP A 715 -8.13 -13.66 7.56
N GLY A 716 -7.42 -12.67 8.10
CA GLY A 716 -6.90 -12.64 9.46
C GLY A 716 -7.67 -11.67 10.37
N PRO A 717 -7.38 -11.69 11.68
CA PRO A 717 -7.77 -10.61 12.58
C PRO A 717 -7.18 -9.27 12.13
N ASP A 718 -7.91 -8.17 12.28
CA ASP A 718 -7.42 -6.82 11.91
C ASP A 718 -6.39 -6.29 12.92
N THR A 719 -5.13 -6.74 12.77
CA THR A 719 -4.01 -6.25 13.58
C THR A 719 -3.25 -5.09 12.94
N LEU A 720 -3.55 -4.72 11.69
CA LEU A 720 -2.80 -3.69 10.98
C LEU A 720 -2.82 -2.32 11.68
N PRO A 721 -3.93 -1.85 12.30
CA PRO A 721 -3.91 -0.64 13.12
C PRO A 721 -2.88 -0.70 14.26
N ILE A 722 -2.70 -1.86 14.89
CA ILE A 722 -1.74 -2.06 16.00
C ILE A 722 -0.30 -1.88 15.50
N ILE A 723 0.03 -2.40 14.32
CA ILE A 723 1.35 -2.23 13.69
C ILE A 723 1.65 -0.74 13.47
N TYR A 724 0.65 0.06 13.08
CA TYR A 724 0.80 1.51 12.93
C TYR A 724 0.87 2.28 14.26
N GLU A 725 0.19 1.82 15.32
CA GLU A 725 0.42 2.34 16.68
C GLU A 725 1.88 2.13 17.09
N ARG A 726 2.46 0.94 16.82
CA ARG A 726 3.87 0.62 17.11
C ARG A 726 4.90 1.49 16.41
N GLY A 727 4.50 2.35 15.47
CA GLY A 727 5.45 3.17 14.69
C GLY A 727 6.14 2.38 13.57
N LEU A 728 5.50 1.30 13.12
CA LEU A 728 5.81 0.53 11.92
C LEU A 728 4.76 0.87 10.83
N PHE A 729 4.91 0.33 9.63
CA PHE A 729 3.88 0.36 8.58
C PHE A 729 3.54 -1.03 8.09
N GLY A 730 2.45 -1.16 7.33
CA GLY A 730 2.06 -2.39 6.68
C GLY A 730 0.95 -2.17 5.66
N ILE A 731 0.36 -3.25 5.17
CA ILE A 731 -0.69 -3.21 4.16
C ILE A 731 -1.68 -4.37 4.33
N TYR A 732 -2.95 -4.15 4.00
CA TYR A 732 -3.89 -5.24 3.81
C TYR A 732 -3.62 -5.96 2.49
N HIS A 733 -3.75 -7.28 2.45
CA HIS A 733 -3.59 -8.05 1.21
C HIS A 733 -4.41 -9.34 1.19
N ASP A 734 -4.99 -9.66 0.03
CA ASP A 734 -5.35 -11.02 -0.34
C ASP A 734 -4.22 -11.68 -1.12
N TRP A 735 -3.56 -12.68 -0.50
CA TRP A 735 -2.48 -13.45 -1.11
C TRP A 735 -2.92 -14.42 -2.21
N CYS A 736 -4.23 -14.54 -2.47
CA CYS A 736 -4.76 -15.20 -3.66
C CYS A 736 -4.61 -14.35 -4.93
N GLU A 737 -4.34 -13.04 -4.77
CA GLU A 737 -4.06 -12.08 -5.83
C GLU A 737 -2.57 -11.68 -5.83
N SER A 738 -2.04 -11.15 -6.94
CA SER A 738 -0.65 -10.63 -6.93
C SER A 738 -0.51 -9.34 -6.10
N PHE A 739 0.61 -9.20 -5.40
CA PHE A 739 0.96 -8.04 -4.58
C PHE A 739 1.29 -6.82 -5.46
N SER A 740 0.89 -5.62 -5.01
CA SER A 740 1.09 -4.33 -5.68
C SER A 740 2.53 -3.79 -5.59
N THR A 741 3.48 -4.60 -6.05
CA THR A 741 4.91 -4.29 -6.10
C THR A 741 5.52 -4.75 -7.44
N TYR A 742 6.62 -4.13 -7.83
CA TYR A 742 7.40 -4.58 -8.98
C TYR A 742 8.08 -5.93 -8.69
N PRO A 743 8.37 -6.75 -9.72
CA PRO A 743 9.18 -7.95 -9.54
C PRO A 743 10.56 -7.62 -8.96
N ARG A 744 11.16 -8.59 -8.24
CA ARG A 744 12.51 -8.51 -7.66
C ARG A 744 12.66 -7.31 -6.70
N SER A 745 11.70 -7.11 -5.78
CA SER A 745 11.69 -5.97 -4.85
C SER A 745 12.33 -6.26 -3.49
N TYR A 746 12.20 -7.48 -2.95
CA TYR A 746 12.57 -7.80 -1.57
C TYR A 746 13.80 -8.70 -1.50
N ASP A 747 14.69 -8.44 -0.52
CA ASP A 747 15.88 -9.24 -0.23
C ASP A 747 15.56 -10.44 0.67
N LEU A 748 14.53 -10.28 1.51
CA LEU A 748 14.06 -11.27 2.46
C LEU A 748 12.53 -11.32 2.49
N LEU A 749 11.97 -12.53 2.34
CA LEU A 749 10.59 -12.83 2.67
C LEU A 749 10.54 -13.69 3.93
N HIS A 750 9.65 -13.36 4.85
CA HIS A 750 9.35 -14.12 6.05
C HIS A 750 7.88 -14.58 6.02
N ALA A 751 7.63 -15.85 6.28
CA ALA A 751 6.30 -16.44 6.29
C ALA A 751 6.13 -17.40 7.47
N ASP A 752 5.49 -16.93 8.53
CA ASP A 752 4.99 -17.77 9.62
C ASP A 752 3.58 -18.26 9.31
N HIS A 753 3.34 -19.57 9.32
CA HIS A 753 2.04 -20.24 9.22
C HIS A 753 1.08 -19.70 8.14
N LEU A 754 1.63 -19.34 6.98
CA LEU A 754 0.90 -18.77 5.85
C LEU A 754 0.43 -19.84 4.86
N PHE A 755 1.32 -20.74 4.47
CA PHE A 755 1.11 -21.62 3.32
C PHE A 755 0.12 -22.75 3.61
N SER A 756 0.13 -23.33 4.83
CA SER A 756 -0.87 -24.34 5.22
C SER A 756 -2.27 -23.75 5.47
N LYS A 757 -2.37 -22.42 5.66
CA LYS A 757 -3.66 -21.71 5.66
C LYS A 757 -4.13 -21.44 4.23
N ILE A 758 -3.28 -20.89 3.37
CA ILE A 758 -3.69 -20.42 2.03
C ILE A 758 -3.98 -21.55 1.04
N LYS A 759 -3.25 -22.69 1.12
CA LYS A 759 -3.45 -23.82 0.19
C LYS A 759 -4.80 -24.52 0.32
N LYS A 760 -5.61 -24.14 1.32
CA LYS A 760 -7.01 -24.56 1.50
C LYS A 760 -8.01 -23.69 0.73
N LYS A 761 -7.58 -22.54 0.22
CA LYS A 761 -8.41 -21.55 -0.48
C LYS A 761 -8.01 -21.38 -1.95
N CYS A 762 -6.71 -21.29 -2.20
CA CYS A 762 -6.17 -20.77 -3.46
C CYS A 762 -4.98 -21.60 -3.95
N ASN A 763 -4.68 -21.50 -5.25
CA ASN A 763 -3.63 -22.28 -5.91
C ASN A 763 -2.24 -21.98 -5.33
N LEU A 764 -1.70 -22.91 -4.53
CA LEU A 764 -0.38 -22.76 -3.89
C LEU A 764 0.75 -22.55 -4.90
N VAL A 765 0.66 -23.14 -6.10
CA VAL A 765 1.68 -22.96 -7.16
C VAL A 765 1.73 -21.50 -7.62
N ALA A 766 0.59 -20.81 -7.70
CA ALA A 766 0.54 -19.39 -8.06
C ALA A 766 1.06 -18.50 -6.91
N VAL A 767 0.82 -18.88 -5.65
CA VAL A 767 1.42 -18.19 -4.48
C VAL A 767 2.95 -18.34 -4.47
N VAL A 768 3.46 -19.50 -4.86
CA VAL A 768 4.92 -19.74 -5.01
C VAL A 768 5.50 -18.98 -6.22
N ALA A 769 4.76 -18.86 -7.32
CA ALA A 769 5.12 -18.01 -8.46
C ALA A 769 5.18 -16.52 -8.07
N GLU A 770 4.23 -16.04 -7.26
CA GLU A 770 4.22 -14.68 -6.70
C GLU A 770 5.42 -14.45 -5.75
N VAL A 771 5.77 -15.43 -4.92
CA VAL A 771 6.97 -15.44 -4.07
C VAL A 771 8.26 -15.33 -4.91
N ASP A 772 8.38 -16.09 -6.01
CA ASP A 772 9.51 -15.90 -6.94
C ASP A 772 9.44 -14.54 -7.65
N ARG A 773 8.25 -14.03 -7.98
CA ARG A 773 8.11 -12.72 -8.63
C ARG A 773 8.64 -11.60 -7.74
N ILE A 774 8.23 -11.53 -6.47
CA ILE A 774 8.57 -10.41 -5.58
C ILE A 774 9.97 -10.51 -4.96
N LEU A 775 10.53 -11.71 -4.79
CA LEU A 775 11.86 -11.91 -4.22
C LEU A 775 12.98 -11.65 -5.25
N ARG A 776 14.02 -10.94 -4.82
CA ARG A 776 15.26 -10.71 -5.59
C ARG A 776 16.03 -12.02 -5.80
N PRO A 777 16.69 -12.24 -6.95
CA PRO A 777 17.74 -13.27 -7.05
C PRO A 777 18.79 -13.09 -5.95
N GLU A 778 19.29 -14.19 -5.40
CA GLU A 778 20.10 -14.27 -4.16
C GLU A 778 19.40 -13.83 -2.87
N GLY A 779 18.18 -13.29 -2.96
CA GLY A 779 17.27 -13.08 -1.85
C GLY A 779 16.84 -14.40 -1.20
N LYS A 780 16.31 -14.31 0.02
CA LYS A 780 16.01 -15.46 0.87
C LYS A 780 14.53 -15.51 1.24
N LEU A 781 14.02 -16.72 1.43
CA LEU A 781 12.70 -16.98 2.00
C LEU A 781 12.87 -17.83 3.27
N ILE A 782 12.37 -17.32 4.39
CA ILE A 782 12.24 -18.04 5.66
C ILE A 782 10.76 -18.45 5.80
N VAL A 783 10.50 -19.74 5.98
CA VAL A 783 9.16 -20.28 6.21
C VAL A 783 9.13 -21.06 7.52
N ARG A 784 8.20 -20.71 8.42
CA ARG A 784 7.75 -21.59 9.51
C ARG A 784 6.36 -22.09 9.15
N ASP A 785 6.17 -23.39 8.98
CA ASP A 785 4.86 -23.97 8.69
C ASP A 785 4.85 -25.48 9.00
N LYS A 786 3.72 -26.16 8.81
CA LYS A 786 3.61 -27.62 8.96
C LYS A 786 4.61 -28.36 8.09
N VAL A 787 5.24 -29.42 8.63
CA VAL A 787 6.23 -30.26 7.93
C VAL A 787 5.77 -30.71 6.54
N GLU A 788 4.50 -31.11 6.41
CA GLU A 788 3.85 -31.51 5.14
C GLU A 788 3.95 -30.40 4.08
N THR A 789 3.70 -29.15 4.49
CA THR A 789 3.71 -27.98 3.62
C THR A 789 5.13 -27.51 3.34
N ILE A 790 6.06 -27.66 4.30
CA ILE A 790 7.48 -27.42 4.08
C ILE A 790 8.04 -28.37 3.01
N GLY A 791 7.70 -29.66 3.03
CA GLY A 791 8.14 -30.62 2.00
C GLY A 791 7.56 -30.32 0.59
N GLU A 792 6.30 -29.90 0.54
CA GLU A 792 5.62 -29.47 -0.70
C GLU A 792 6.28 -28.20 -1.29
N LEU A 793 6.54 -27.19 -0.46
CA LEU A 793 7.26 -25.97 -0.83
C LEU A 793 8.69 -26.27 -1.27
N GLU A 794 9.45 -27.06 -0.49
CA GLU A 794 10.84 -27.40 -0.81
C GLU A 794 10.95 -28.11 -2.16
N SER A 795 9.96 -28.96 -2.50
CA SER A 795 9.88 -29.63 -3.80
C SER A 795 9.66 -28.64 -4.96
N MET A 796 8.72 -27.71 -4.81
CA MET A 796 8.49 -26.63 -5.78
C MET A 796 9.72 -25.72 -5.95
N LEU A 797 10.35 -25.32 -4.85
CA LEU A 797 11.51 -24.41 -4.82
C LEU A 797 12.75 -25.09 -5.43
N LYS A 798 12.98 -26.38 -5.15
CA LYS A 798 14.01 -27.19 -5.81
C LYS A 798 13.80 -27.30 -7.32
N ALA A 799 12.55 -27.41 -7.79
CA ALA A 799 12.23 -27.42 -9.21
C ALA A 799 12.46 -26.06 -9.91
N MET A 800 12.46 -24.95 -9.16
CA MET A 800 12.96 -23.64 -9.62
C MET A 800 14.49 -23.49 -9.49
N HIS A 801 15.22 -24.55 -9.14
CA HIS A 801 16.65 -24.53 -8.83
C HIS A 801 17.05 -23.54 -7.72
N TRP A 802 16.21 -23.36 -6.69
CA TRP A 802 16.59 -22.61 -5.49
C TRP A 802 17.48 -23.46 -4.56
N GLU A 803 18.39 -22.81 -3.85
CA GLU A 803 19.30 -23.47 -2.91
C GLU A 803 18.66 -23.57 -1.52
N VAL A 804 18.43 -24.80 -1.04
CA VAL A 804 18.08 -25.03 0.37
C VAL A 804 19.31 -24.72 1.23
N ARG A 805 19.19 -23.73 2.12
CA ARG A 805 20.23 -23.33 3.09
C ARG A 805 20.08 -24.10 4.38
N MET A 806 18.83 -24.30 4.84
CA MET A 806 18.49 -25.04 6.05
C MET A 806 17.08 -25.59 5.94
N THR A 807 16.89 -26.86 6.31
CA THR A 807 15.57 -27.45 6.61
C THR A 807 15.66 -28.12 7.98
N TYR A 808 14.72 -27.80 8.87
CA TYR A 808 14.60 -28.37 10.20
C TYR A 808 13.13 -28.71 10.47
N SER A 809 12.88 -29.74 11.29
CA SER A 809 11.52 -30.10 11.71
C SER A 809 11.51 -30.70 13.12
N LYS A 810 10.46 -30.36 13.88
CA LYS A 810 10.23 -30.83 15.26
C LYS A 810 8.73 -30.68 15.58
N ASP A 811 8.15 -31.65 16.27
CA ASP A 811 6.78 -31.56 16.85
C ASP A 811 5.69 -31.08 15.86
N GLN A 812 5.75 -31.56 14.61
CA GLN A 812 4.89 -31.19 13.46
C GLN A 812 5.08 -29.78 12.87
N GLU A 813 5.88 -28.91 13.48
CA GLU A 813 6.40 -27.70 12.83
C GLU A 813 7.66 -28.00 12.00
N GLY A 814 7.85 -27.24 10.93
CA GLY A 814 9.05 -27.22 10.11
C GLY A 814 9.51 -25.78 9.84
N LEU A 815 10.83 -25.62 9.75
CA LEU A 815 11.52 -24.37 9.45
C LEU A 815 12.38 -24.56 8.21
N LEU A 816 12.11 -23.78 7.17
CA LEU A 816 12.81 -23.80 5.89
C LEU A 816 13.45 -22.44 5.64
N CYS A 817 14.74 -22.43 5.31
CA CYS A 817 15.43 -21.28 4.75
C CYS A 817 15.97 -21.67 3.37
N VAL A 818 15.52 -20.97 2.33
CA VAL A 818 15.99 -21.12 0.95
C VAL A 818 16.57 -19.81 0.42
N GLN A 819 17.49 -19.92 -0.54
CA GLN A 819 18.01 -18.81 -1.32
C GLN A 819 17.62 -18.98 -2.80
N LYS A 820 17.03 -17.95 -3.38
CA LYS A 820 16.70 -17.89 -4.81
C LYS A 820 17.98 -17.77 -5.65
N THR A 821 18.05 -18.48 -6.75
CA THR A 821 19.17 -18.39 -7.71
C THR A 821 18.82 -17.48 -8.90
N MET A 822 19.78 -17.27 -9.80
CA MET A 822 19.57 -16.57 -11.09
C MET A 822 18.87 -17.45 -12.14
N TRP A 823 18.45 -18.68 -11.80
CA TRP A 823 17.86 -19.60 -12.76
C TRP A 823 16.49 -19.14 -13.28
N ARG A 824 16.26 -19.40 -14.56
CA ARG A 824 14.98 -19.26 -15.26
C ARG A 824 14.80 -20.39 -16.28
N SER A 825 13.55 -20.78 -16.49
CA SER A 825 13.16 -21.77 -17.49
C SER A 825 13.39 -21.29 -18.92
N LYS A 826 13.38 -22.22 -19.87
CA LYS A 826 13.39 -21.95 -21.33
C LYS A 826 12.02 -22.19 -21.98
N GLU A 827 11.10 -22.84 -21.28
CA GLU A 827 9.71 -22.97 -21.73
C GLU A 827 8.96 -21.66 -21.48
N LEU A 828 8.04 -21.31 -22.38
CA LEU A 828 7.25 -20.08 -22.31
C LEU A 828 5.76 -20.39 -22.08
N GLU A 829 5.10 -19.51 -21.36
CA GLU A 829 3.65 -19.54 -21.13
C GLU A 829 3.06 -18.18 -21.48
N THR A 830 2.25 -18.12 -22.55
CA THR A 830 1.63 -16.87 -23.01
C THR A 830 0.40 -16.57 -22.17
N ILE A 831 0.49 -15.55 -21.31
CA ILE A 831 -0.62 -15.13 -20.46
C ILE A 831 -1.51 -14.17 -21.26
N THR A 832 -2.56 -14.73 -21.86
CA THR A 832 -3.40 -14.08 -22.89
C THR A 832 -3.98 -12.73 -22.48
N TYR A 833 -4.42 -12.58 -21.22
CA TYR A 833 -4.98 -11.32 -20.72
C TYR A 833 -3.96 -10.18 -20.58
N ALA A 834 -2.66 -10.47 -20.69
CA ALA A 834 -1.53 -9.55 -20.56
C ALA A 834 -0.73 -9.39 -21.87
N ILE A 835 -1.36 -9.68 -23.02
CA ILE A 835 -0.86 -9.40 -24.36
C ILE A 835 -1.60 -8.19 -24.96
N ALA A 836 -0.84 -7.26 -25.53
CA ALA A 836 -1.34 -6.09 -26.26
C ALA A 836 -1.84 -6.45 -27.66
#